data_AF-A0A4D9CWV7-F1
#
_entry.id   AF-A0A4D9CWV7-F1
#
_cell.length_a   1.000
_cell.length_b   1.000
_cell.length_c   1.000
_cell.angle_alpha   90.00
_cell.angle_beta   90.00
_cell.angle_gamma   90.00
#
_symmetry.space_group_name_H-M   'P 1'
#
loop_
_entity.id
_entity.type
_entity.pdbx_description
1 polymer ?
#
loop_
_entity_poly.entity_id
_entity_poly.type
_entity_poly.pdbx_seq_one_letter_code
_entity_poly.pdbx_strand_id
1 'polypeptide(L)'
;MALKPIKFPVYSHTHIFEFFALLQWKVLVYDRKCRDIISPLLNVSKLRKRGVTLHLLLESEREEIPDVPAVYFIEPTEENMARLAEDLQKRLYSAVYLNFASKLDRPLMERLAKNAIASNSYSMVTKVVDQYLDFVTLEPSLFTLNQANSYLSYNNPGASEADMETYARAVTYGVFSMLATVGSVPVIRCAAGGPAEMVARQLNDLISEHLLGNSPFFLRGTGGSTAAFHRPLLIIFDRNDDLVTALHHTSSYQALVDDVLPHRLNRVTVESRQDGESGGATKKRNYDLDVENDQFYSRYAGALFPEAIQANGAELAEVTKKEDEIRSKTITQLGKGERVDDPTQDGSAKELLSAVDSLPKLLERKKSLEVHTNILQAIMSAIAAREVPIFFDVEESMVASSRADKATVKALLADPDKGSLQDKLRLLAVFTLSSKASTADLQELNETVRQAFATSPPSSSSLGAWPSHEEVELGIGAVNYLRRQRAVQHLPDLIESDSNKAGGGARGSLGAGTAIQGAAGIGGVDSGYMSHFINKAQSQATGLLAKATNLLSRRNSLYVSRVVDNLCNFKPNTEDESFLYLDPKVKGLDSSAVKGRAPYREVIVFMIGGGCYAEYQNLQEYSRQQSAMAPRHVLYGCTELLNAEGFLTQLTELGTSFGREGRSFGQRTPLSLNTFGNGSDKSDDTPVLESQNTIPSSSPAPSSPSFKHTVAKTLLNKRNEATKSTNRSAPIKKTHHADNVPRSKNLLIVGLGNPGKEYAMTRHNAGFLAVDLLARRLGADFRLRSAFQGEYGCVAYKGKSVGLLKPTTFMNRSGQSLRKVLDYFKLPVSSVLVVVDEVALDIGQIRLRQTGSAGGHNGLKSIESCLKCKDYNRLRIGVGGAAPGSMVDHVLGQFSRSERKVLDDMLIDAVEAIEDWIEDDNTDKVMNRVNAPR
;
A
#
# COMPACT_ATOMS: atom_id res chain seq x y z
N MET A 1 -8.81 -4.85 -4.69
CA MET A 1 -8.21 -4.52 -6.00
C MET A 1 -6.74 -4.88 -5.94
N ALA A 2 -6.26 -5.81 -6.77
CA ALA A 2 -4.82 -6.03 -6.91
C ALA A 2 -4.18 -4.76 -7.49
N LEU A 3 -3.17 -4.21 -6.82
CA LEU A 3 -2.35 -3.11 -7.32
C LEU A 3 -1.88 -3.47 -8.73
N LYS A 4 -2.47 -2.85 -9.75
CA LYS A 4 -1.89 -2.92 -11.09
C LYS A 4 -0.55 -2.21 -11.01
N PRO A 5 0.53 -2.77 -11.58
CA PRO A 5 1.79 -2.06 -11.66
C PRO A 5 1.55 -0.72 -12.35
N ILE A 6 2.03 0.35 -11.71
CA ILE A 6 1.98 1.72 -12.18
C ILE A 6 2.55 1.75 -13.60
N LYS A 7 1.69 1.79 -14.63
CA LYS A 7 2.10 2.16 -15.98
C LYS A 7 2.11 3.69 -16.02
N PHE A 8 3.31 4.27 -16.03
CA PHE A 8 3.55 5.69 -16.27
C PHE A 8 2.97 6.09 -17.64
N PRO A 9 2.27 7.23 -17.78
CA PRO A 9 1.95 7.79 -19.08
C PRO A 9 2.99 8.86 -19.42
N VAL A 10 3.99 8.58 -20.25
CA VAL A 10 4.81 9.65 -20.84
C VAL A 10 5.17 9.28 -22.28
N TYR A 11 4.61 10.02 -23.24
CA TYR A 11 5.17 10.12 -24.57
C TYR A 11 6.32 11.14 -24.52
N SER A 12 7.56 10.68 -24.36
CA SER A 12 8.76 11.33 -24.91
C SER A 12 9.95 10.36 -24.88
N HIS A 13 10.98 10.65 -25.67
CA HIS A 13 12.19 9.85 -25.94
C HIS A 13 13.07 9.49 -24.70
N THR A 14 12.57 9.62 -23.46
CA THR A 14 13.32 9.45 -22.20
C THR A 14 13.46 8.01 -21.69
N HIS A 15 12.73 7.04 -22.25
CA HIS A 15 12.62 5.69 -21.65
C HIS A 15 13.85 4.77 -21.82
N ILE A 16 14.87 5.18 -22.56
CA ILE A 16 16.07 4.35 -22.82
C ILE A 16 17.15 4.58 -21.76
N PHE A 17 17.23 5.80 -21.23
CA PHE A 17 18.02 6.07 -20.02
C PHE A 17 17.46 5.31 -18.80
N GLU A 18 16.16 5.01 -18.74
CA GLU A 18 15.59 4.20 -17.65
C GLU A 18 16.02 2.73 -17.67
N PHE A 19 16.32 2.15 -18.83
CA PHE A 19 16.84 0.77 -18.92
C PHE A 19 18.29 0.68 -18.43
N PHE A 20 19.13 1.67 -18.77
CA PHE A 20 20.50 1.76 -18.25
C PHE A 20 20.55 2.26 -16.81
N ALA A 21 19.58 3.05 -16.36
CA ALA A 21 19.41 3.38 -14.96
C ALA A 21 19.03 2.16 -14.10
N LEU A 22 18.48 1.08 -14.67
CA LEU A 22 18.29 -0.19 -13.93
C LEU A 22 19.60 -0.99 -13.80
N LEU A 23 20.62 -0.68 -14.60
CA LEU A 23 21.96 -1.28 -14.57
C LEU A 23 23.01 -0.41 -13.84
N GLN A 24 22.74 0.88 -13.66
CA GLN A 24 23.55 1.74 -12.79
C GLN A 24 23.16 1.54 -11.33
N TRP A 25 24.17 1.26 -10.52
CA TRP A 25 24.05 1.29 -9.07
C TRP A 25 23.59 2.68 -8.63
N LYS A 26 22.69 2.72 -7.64
CA LYS A 26 22.16 3.95 -7.04
C LYS A 26 22.24 3.88 -5.53
N VAL A 27 22.45 5.04 -4.93
CA VAL A 27 22.21 5.25 -3.51
C VAL A 27 20.78 5.76 -3.33
N LEU A 28 20.03 5.18 -2.41
CA LEU A 28 18.75 5.73 -1.94
C LEU A 28 19.02 6.49 -0.64
N VAL A 29 18.72 7.78 -0.62
CA VAL A 29 18.77 8.60 0.60
C VAL A 29 17.34 8.93 0.98
N TYR A 30 16.95 8.65 2.21
CA TYR A 30 15.63 9.04 2.73
C TYR A 30 15.77 9.61 4.14
N ASP A 31 14.81 10.39 4.61
CA ASP A 31 14.70 10.72 6.02
C ASP A 31 13.98 9.59 6.79
N ARG A 32 13.82 9.76 8.11
CA ARG A 32 13.11 8.77 8.94
C ARG A 32 11.67 8.50 8.50
N LYS A 33 10.91 9.52 8.10
CA LYS A 33 9.49 9.33 7.73
C LYS A 33 9.37 8.63 6.38
N CYS A 34 10.17 9.03 5.40
CA CYS A 34 10.22 8.44 4.07
C CYS A 34 10.76 6.99 4.08
N ARG A 35 11.66 6.66 5.02
CA ARG A 35 12.02 5.27 5.31
C ARG A 35 10.80 4.46 5.74
N ASP A 36 9.99 5.01 6.64
CA ASP A 36 8.81 4.33 7.18
C ASP A 36 7.74 4.13 6.10
N ILE A 37 7.70 4.97 5.06
CA ILE A 37 6.89 4.78 3.85
C ILE A 37 7.41 3.62 2.97
N ILE A 38 8.72 3.53 2.74
CA ILE A 38 9.31 2.54 1.83
C ILE A 38 9.46 1.16 2.48
N SER A 39 9.84 1.10 3.74
CA SER A 39 10.29 -0.15 4.40
C SER A 39 9.24 -1.27 4.45
N PRO A 40 7.92 -1.00 4.62
CA PRO A 40 6.91 -2.06 4.56
C PRO A 40 6.71 -2.62 3.14
N LEU A 41 6.98 -1.82 2.11
CA LEU A 41 6.70 -2.16 0.71
C LEU A 41 7.87 -2.86 0.02
N LEU A 42 9.10 -2.41 0.31
CA LEU A 42 10.30 -2.81 -0.40
C LEU A 42 11.37 -3.33 0.57
N ASN A 43 11.49 -4.65 0.65
CA ASN A 43 12.63 -5.28 1.32
C ASN A 43 13.93 -5.08 0.51
N VAL A 44 15.07 -5.37 1.15
CA VAL A 44 16.42 -5.20 0.57
C VAL A 44 16.56 -5.94 -0.77
N SER A 45 15.94 -7.12 -0.92
CA SER A 45 15.95 -7.88 -2.17
C SER A 45 15.21 -7.15 -3.29
N LYS A 46 14.03 -6.59 -3.01
CA LYS A 46 13.24 -5.77 -3.95
C LYS A 46 13.98 -4.48 -4.33
N LEU A 47 14.65 -3.83 -3.38
CA LEU A 47 15.48 -2.63 -3.64
C LEU A 47 16.68 -2.94 -4.55
N ARG A 48 17.42 -4.02 -4.27
CA ARG A 48 18.55 -4.46 -5.10
C ARG A 48 18.14 -4.81 -6.53
N LYS A 49 16.99 -5.46 -6.70
CA LYS A 49 16.40 -5.75 -8.02
C LYS A 49 16.06 -4.48 -8.81
N ARG A 50 15.94 -3.32 -8.14
CA ARG A 50 15.70 -1.99 -8.74
C ARG A 50 16.98 -1.15 -8.89
N GLY A 51 18.16 -1.74 -8.66
CA GLY A 51 19.45 -1.07 -8.80
C GLY A 51 19.90 -0.27 -7.58
N VAL A 52 19.16 -0.32 -6.46
CA VAL A 52 19.57 0.34 -5.21
C VAL A 52 20.52 -0.59 -4.45
N THR A 53 21.80 -0.21 -4.37
CA THR A 53 22.84 -0.96 -3.64
C THR A 53 22.90 -0.60 -2.18
N LEU A 54 22.78 0.69 -1.91
CA LEU A 54 22.93 1.29 -0.60
C LEU A 54 21.71 2.17 -0.33
N HIS A 55 21.18 2.09 0.88
CA HIS A 55 20.13 2.97 1.36
C HIS A 55 20.58 3.58 2.68
N LEU A 56 20.49 4.89 2.81
CA LEU A 56 21.05 5.67 3.92
C LEU A 56 20.01 6.66 4.45
N LEU A 57 20.09 6.97 5.73
CA LEU A 57 19.30 8.02 6.37
C LEU A 57 19.92 9.38 6.08
N LEU A 58 19.10 10.39 5.73
CA LEU A 58 19.49 11.77 5.46
C LEU A 58 20.18 12.41 6.68
N GLU A 59 19.81 11.99 7.87
CA GLU A 59 20.31 12.51 9.13
C GLU A 59 21.68 11.94 9.51
N SER A 60 22.10 10.83 8.89
CA SER A 60 23.38 10.16 9.17
C SER A 60 24.53 10.84 8.44
N GLU A 61 25.73 10.79 9.01
CA GLU A 61 26.97 11.12 8.28
C GLU A 61 27.21 10.09 7.17
N ARG A 62 27.65 10.56 6.01
CA ARG A 62 27.80 9.76 4.80
C ARG A 62 29.15 10.03 4.14
N GLU A 63 29.79 8.96 3.68
CA GLU A 63 31.02 9.06 2.91
C GLU A 63 30.72 9.44 1.45
N GLU A 64 31.70 10.08 0.80
CA GLU A 64 31.63 10.47 -0.61
C GLU A 64 31.64 9.23 -1.52
N ILE A 65 30.69 9.16 -2.45
CA ILE A 65 30.59 8.13 -3.49
C ILE A 65 30.40 8.85 -4.85
N PRO A 66 31.43 9.58 -5.33
CA PRO A 66 31.29 10.58 -6.39
C PRO A 66 30.94 10.00 -7.77
N ASP A 67 31.08 8.68 -7.97
CA ASP A 67 30.78 7.99 -9.23
C ASP A 67 29.35 7.41 -9.30
N VAL A 68 28.59 7.52 -8.21
CA VAL A 68 27.27 6.88 -8.09
C VAL A 68 26.17 7.93 -7.95
N PRO A 69 25.07 7.83 -8.72
CA PRO A 69 23.92 8.71 -8.55
C PRO A 69 23.13 8.40 -7.28
N ALA A 70 22.57 9.43 -6.67
CA ALA A 70 21.69 9.31 -5.51
C ALA A 70 20.24 9.71 -5.83
N VAL A 71 19.32 8.91 -5.33
CA VAL A 71 17.88 9.18 -5.33
C VAL A 71 17.50 9.59 -3.92
N TYR A 72 17.10 10.84 -3.74
CA TYR A 72 16.56 11.34 -2.48
C TYR A 72 15.06 11.15 -2.49
N PHE A 73 14.52 10.55 -1.42
CA PHE A 73 13.10 10.50 -1.12
C PHE A 73 12.89 11.03 0.29
N ILE A 74 12.53 12.31 0.41
CA ILE A 74 12.56 13.08 1.66
C ILE A 74 11.32 13.97 1.80
N GLU A 75 10.98 14.37 3.01
CA GLU A 75 9.98 15.39 3.26
C GLU A 75 10.51 16.78 2.87
N PRO A 76 9.66 17.68 2.36
CA PRO A 76 10.02 19.06 2.08
C PRO A 76 10.05 19.89 3.37
N THR A 77 10.94 19.57 4.31
CA THR A 77 11.13 20.32 5.55
C THR A 77 12.33 21.25 5.47
N GLU A 78 12.31 22.28 6.30
CA GLU A 78 13.41 23.22 6.51
C GLU A 78 14.73 22.51 6.84
N GLU A 79 14.70 21.56 7.77
CA GLU A 79 15.85 20.76 8.20
C GLU A 79 16.39 19.89 7.06
N ASN A 80 15.51 19.20 6.34
CA ASN A 80 15.89 18.36 5.21
C ASN A 80 16.52 19.18 4.08
N MET A 81 16.01 20.39 3.81
CA MET A 81 16.59 21.27 2.79
C MET A 81 17.99 21.73 3.17
N ALA A 82 18.25 21.98 4.47
CA ALA A 82 19.57 22.33 4.96
C ALA A 82 20.56 21.16 4.80
N ARG A 83 20.16 19.94 5.19
CA ARG A 83 20.98 18.73 5.02
C ARG A 83 21.26 18.42 3.56
N LEU A 84 20.26 18.57 2.69
CA LEU A 84 20.44 18.39 1.25
C LEU A 84 21.42 19.43 0.67
N ALA A 85 21.36 20.69 1.12
CA ALA A 85 22.30 21.71 0.69
C ALA A 85 23.75 21.38 1.10
N GLU A 86 23.94 20.83 2.29
CA GLU A 86 25.26 20.34 2.76
C GLU A 86 25.78 19.20 1.88
N ASP A 87 24.95 18.21 1.57
CA ASP A 87 25.32 17.09 0.67
C ASP A 87 25.74 17.58 -0.72
N LEU A 88 25.00 18.55 -1.27
CA LEU A 88 25.29 19.17 -2.56
C LEU A 88 26.59 19.98 -2.53
N GLN A 89 26.91 20.61 -1.39
CA GLN A 89 28.16 21.34 -1.20
C GLN A 89 29.36 20.38 -1.11
N LYS A 90 29.21 19.27 -0.38
CA LYS A 90 30.23 18.20 -0.25
C LYS A 90 30.38 17.37 -1.53
N ARG A 91 29.42 17.47 -2.46
CA ARG A 91 29.38 16.72 -3.73
C ARG A 91 29.46 15.21 -3.53
N LEU A 92 28.69 14.69 -2.57
CA LEU A 92 28.74 13.28 -2.17
C LEU A 92 28.46 12.27 -3.30
N TYR A 93 27.79 12.68 -4.38
CA TYR A 93 27.27 11.80 -5.43
C TYR A 93 27.49 12.37 -6.82
N SER A 94 27.47 11.54 -7.87
CA SER A 94 27.68 11.99 -9.26
C SER A 94 26.54 12.86 -9.79
N ALA A 95 25.31 12.54 -9.37
CA ALA A 95 24.06 13.18 -9.79
C ALA A 95 22.99 12.92 -8.73
N VAL A 96 22.04 13.85 -8.60
CA VAL A 96 21.02 13.84 -7.57
C VAL A 96 19.62 13.93 -8.18
N TYR A 97 18.76 12.98 -7.79
CA TYR A 97 17.34 12.94 -8.15
C TYR A 97 16.51 13.23 -6.90
N LEU A 98 15.90 14.41 -6.85
CA LEU A 98 15.12 14.86 -5.71
C LEU A 98 13.66 14.46 -5.86
N ASN A 99 13.18 13.66 -4.91
CA ASN A 99 11.80 13.23 -4.83
C ASN A 99 11.25 13.63 -3.45
N PHE A 100 10.25 14.50 -3.44
CA PHE A 100 9.60 14.94 -2.22
C PHE A 100 8.38 14.10 -1.92
N ALA A 101 8.20 13.68 -0.67
CA ALA A 101 7.04 12.89 -0.25
C ALA A 101 5.73 13.66 -0.45
N SER A 102 5.74 14.97 -0.22
CA SER A 102 4.62 15.88 -0.43
C SER A 102 5.02 17.05 -1.35
N LYS A 103 4.11 18.00 -1.54
CA LYS A 103 4.32 19.17 -2.40
C LYS A 103 5.46 20.05 -1.85
N LEU A 104 6.43 20.39 -2.69
CA LEU A 104 7.47 21.36 -2.34
C LEU A 104 6.95 22.79 -2.52
N ASP A 105 6.80 23.51 -1.41
CA ASP A 105 6.37 24.91 -1.46
C ASP A 105 7.41 25.83 -2.10
N ARG A 106 6.91 26.88 -2.76
CA ARG A 106 7.73 27.84 -3.51
C ARG A 106 8.87 28.46 -2.70
N PRO A 107 8.70 28.90 -1.43
CA PRO A 107 9.80 29.43 -0.64
C PRO A 107 10.95 28.44 -0.43
N LEU A 108 10.62 27.17 -0.15
CA LEU A 108 11.61 26.10 0.02
C LEU A 108 12.35 25.79 -1.30
N MET A 109 11.60 25.75 -2.40
CA MET A 109 12.16 25.55 -3.75
C MET A 109 13.13 26.67 -4.14
N GLU A 110 12.76 27.93 -3.90
CA GLU A 110 13.61 29.09 -4.18
C GLU A 110 14.90 29.06 -3.34
N ARG A 111 14.81 28.60 -2.08
CA ARG A 111 15.98 28.46 -1.24
C ARG A 111 16.90 27.31 -1.66
N LEU A 112 16.33 26.15 -2.00
CA LEU A 112 17.10 25.03 -2.55
C LEU A 112 17.88 25.47 -3.80
N ALA A 113 17.23 26.21 -4.70
CA ALA A 113 17.87 26.76 -5.89
C ALA A 113 19.00 27.74 -5.55
N LYS A 114 18.78 28.68 -4.61
CA LYS A 114 19.81 29.62 -4.13
C LYS A 114 21.03 28.88 -3.58
N ASN A 115 20.81 27.86 -2.75
CA ASN A 115 21.89 27.07 -2.16
C ASN A 115 22.69 26.32 -3.24
N ALA A 116 22.02 25.64 -4.17
CA ALA A 116 22.67 24.91 -5.26
C ALA A 116 23.48 25.82 -6.21
N ILE A 117 23.02 27.06 -6.43
CA ILE A 117 23.76 28.08 -7.20
C ILE A 117 25.00 28.54 -6.41
N ALA A 118 24.83 28.86 -5.13
CA ALA A 118 25.94 29.33 -4.27
C ALA A 118 27.06 28.30 -4.13
N SER A 119 26.74 27.01 -4.09
CA SER A 119 27.71 25.91 -4.06
C SER A 119 28.19 25.45 -5.45
N ASN A 120 27.73 26.08 -6.53
CA ASN A 120 28.00 25.67 -7.91
C ASN A 120 27.75 24.16 -8.15
N SER A 121 26.64 23.65 -7.60
CA SER A 121 26.24 22.24 -7.65
C SER A 121 24.89 22.04 -8.37
N TYR A 122 24.29 23.12 -8.91
CA TYR A 122 23.02 23.06 -9.64
C TYR A 122 23.04 22.08 -10.82
N SER A 123 24.19 21.85 -11.46
CA SER A 123 24.34 20.87 -12.55
C SER A 123 24.22 19.42 -12.10
N MET A 124 24.36 19.15 -10.80
CA MET A 124 24.20 17.81 -10.22
C MET A 124 22.73 17.44 -10.04
N VAL A 125 21.86 18.44 -9.83
CA VAL A 125 20.42 18.23 -9.61
C VAL A 125 19.77 17.90 -10.96
N THR A 126 19.49 16.63 -11.18
CA THR A 126 18.99 16.12 -12.47
C THR A 126 17.49 16.25 -12.59
N LYS A 127 16.76 16.02 -11.49
CA LYS A 127 15.30 16.03 -11.46
C LYS A 127 14.79 16.46 -10.09
N VAL A 128 13.68 17.18 -10.06
CA VAL A 128 12.93 17.54 -8.86
C VAL A 128 11.47 17.14 -9.08
N VAL A 129 10.91 16.33 -8.18
CA VAL A 129 9.56 15.77 -8.33
C VAL A 129 8.84 15.73 -6.99
N ASP A 130 7.59 16.18 -6.97
CA ASP A 130 6.66 15.93 -5.87
C ASP A 130 5.96 14.59 -6.12
N GLN A 131 6.13 13.63 -5.21
CA GLN A 131 5.62 12.26 -5.39
C GLN A 131 4.21 12.05 -4.85
N TYR A 132 3.75 12.87 -3.90
CA TYR A 132 2.46 12.72 -3.21
C TYR A 132 2.29 11.33 -2.56
N LEU A 133 3.33 10.88 -1.86
CA LEU A 133 3.42 9.61 -1.15
C LEU A 133 3.52 9.80 0.37
N ASP A 134 2.97 10.89 0.91
CA ASP A 134 3.03 11.23 2.34
C ASP A 134 2.06 10.39 3.20
N PHE A 135 2.16 9.07 3.08
CA PHE A 135 1.40 8.08 3.84
C PHE A 135 2.08 6.70 3.76
N VAL A 136 1.90 5.89 4.81
CA VAL A 136 2.38 4.51 4.89
C VAL A 136 1.24 3.56 4.53
N THR A 137 1.52 2.53 3.74
CA THR A 137 0.57 1.46 3.41
C THR A 137 1.07 0.15 4.02
N LEU A 138 0.27 -0.43 4.90
CA LEU A 138 0.60 -1.67 5.62
C LEU A 138 -0.21 -2.86 5.10
N GLU A 139 -1.40 -2.61 4.55
CA GLU A 139 -2.25 -3.61 3.91
C GLU A 139 -2.74 -3.08 2.57
N PRO A 140 -3.20 -3.92 1.63
CA PRO A 140 -3.76 -3.47 0.36
C PRO A 140 -4.95 -2.51 0.48
N SER A 141 -5.59 -2.45 1.64
CA SER A 141 -6.74 -1.57 1.93
C SER A 141 -6.61 -0.85 3.28
N LEU A 142 -5.36 -0.64 3.74
CA LEU A 142 -5.02 0.14 4.94
C LEU A 142 -3.92 1.15 4.63
N PHE A 143 -4.12 2.40 4.99
CA PHE A 143 -3.04 3.38 5.07
C PHE A 143 -3.05 4.14 6.41
N THR A 144 -1.90 4.69 6.77
CA THR A 144 -1.75 5.57 7.93
C THR A 144 -0.88 6.76 7.55
N LEU A 145 -1.18 7.94 8.09
CA LEU A 145 -0.30 9.10 7.93
C LEU A 145 0.94 9.01 8.83
N ASN A 146 0.97 8.04 9.75
CA ASN A 146 2.05 7.81 10.72
C ASN A 146 2.39 9.09 11.51
N GLN A 147 1.37 9.90 11.81
CA GLN A 147 1.49 11.13 12.58
C GLN A 147 1.43 10.79 14.06
N ALA A 148 2.58 10.77 14.72
CA ALA A 148 2.67 10.45 16.13
C ALA A 148 1.82 11.39 17.01
N ASN A 149 1.32 10.87 18.13
CA ASN A 149 0.57 11.64 19.12
C ASN A 149 -0.71 12.28 18.56
N SER A 150 -1.33 11.63 17.57
CA SER A 150 -2.39 12.24 16.79
C SER A 150 -3.63 12.60 17.63
N TYR A 151 -4.04 11.76 18.59
CA TYR A 151 -5.17 12.08 19.47
C TYR A 151 -4.82 13.20 20.45
N LEU A 152 -3.61 13.15 21.03
CA LEU A 152 -3.10 14.18 21.92
C LEU A 152 -3.07 15.55 21.25
N SER A 153 -2.55 15.65 20.02
CA SER A 153 -2.41 16.92 19.29
C SER A 153 -3.74 17.69 19.13
N TYR A 154 -4.84 16.99 18.89
CA TYR A 154 -6.16 17.63 18.72
C TYR A 154 -6.89 17.90 20.04
N ASN A 155 -6.59 17.14 21.09
CA ASN A 155 -7.31 17.21 22.35
C ASN A 155 -6.51 17.88 23.47
N ASN A 156 -5.30 18.37 23.17
CA ASN A 156 -4.45 19.06 24.13
C ASN A 156 -5.05 20.43 24.49
N PRO A 157 -5.40 20.69 25.76
CA PRO A 157 -5.98 21.96 26.19
C PRO A 157 -5.04 23.15 26.00
N GLY A 158 -3.72 22.89 25.99
CA GLY A 158 -2.71 23.92 25.78
C GLY A 158 -2.42 24.23 24.31
N ALA A 159 -3.06 23.55 23.34
CA ALA A 159 -2.83 23.80 21.93
C ALA A 159 -3.47 25.12 21.48
N SER A 160 -2.73 25.95 20.74
CA SER A 160 -3.27 27.17 20.14
C SER A 160 -4.12 26.86 18.89
N GLU A 161 -4.93 27.83 18.44
CA GLU A 161 -5.67 27.70 17.17
C GLU A 161 -4.73 27.46 15.98
N ALA A 162 -3.55 28.08 15.98
CA ALA A 162 -2.54 27.90 14.94
C ALA A 162 -1.94 26.48 14.94
N ASP A 163 -1.78 25.88 16.13
CA ASP A 163 -1.32 24.49 16.24
C ASP A 163 -2.37 23.53 15.68
N MET A 164 -3.64 23.72 16.06
CA MET A 164 -4.76 22.93 15.54
C MET A 164 -4.88 23.04 14.02
N GLU A 165 -4.75 24.24 13.46
CA GLU A 165 -4.78 24.43 12.01
C GLU A 165 -3.58 23.75 11.33
N THR A 166 -2.40 23.78 11.95
CA THR A 166 -1.20 23.10 11.45
C THR A 166 -1.38 21.59 11.43
N TYR A 167 -1.94 21.01 12.49
CA TYR A 167 -2.27 19.58 12.54
C TYR A 167 -3.31 19.20 11.48
N ALA A 168 -4.40 19.98 11.36
CA ALA A 168 -5.44 19.74 10.36
C ALA A 168 -4.90 19.82 8.93
N ARG A 169 -3.99 20.77 8.66
CA ARG A 169 -3.34 20.93 7.37
C ARG A 169 -2.45 19.75 7.03
N ALA A 170 -1.66 19.24 7.98
CA ALA A 170 -0.84 18.06 7.79
C ALA A 170 -1.69 16.82 7.44
N VAL A 171 -2.79 16.60 8.17
CA VAL A 171 -3.74 15.52 7.87
C VAL A 171 -4.35 15.69 6.48
N THR A 172 -4.78 16.91 6.15
CA THR A 172 -5.35 17.24 4.83
C THR A 172 -4.40 16.89 3.69
N TYR A 173 -3.11 17.23 3.81
CA TYR A 173 -2.10 16.91 2.80
C TYR A 173 -1.82 15.41 2.68
N GLY A 174 -1.79 14.68 3.79
CA GLY A 174 -1.64 13.21 3.77
C GLY A 174 -2.81 12.52 3.06
N VAL A 175 -4.05 12.90 3.39
CA VAL A 175 -5.24 12.38 2.71
C VAL A 175 -5.27 12.78 1.23
N PHE A 176 -4.92 14.03 0.92
CA PHE A 176 -4.80 14.49 -0.47
C PHE A 176 -3.76 13.68 -1.25
N SER A 177 -2.60 13.38 -0.65
CA SER A 177 -1.54 12.57 -1.26
C SER A 177 -2.03 11.17 -1.62
N MET A 178 -2.80 10.54 -0.73
CA MET A 178 -3.45 9.26 -1.00
C MET A 178 -4.46 9.38 -2.16
N LEU A 179 -5.34 10.39 -2.15
CA LEU A 179 -6.32 10.61 -3.22
C LEU A 179 -5.66 10.90 -4.58
N ALA A 180 -4.57 11.66 -4.59
CA ALA A 180 -3.76 11.94 -5.78
C ALA A 180 -3.09 10.65 -6.30
N THR A 181 -2.62 9.78 -5.41
CA THR A 181 -2.05 8.47 -5.75
C THR A 181 -3.10 7.54 -6.38
N VAL A 182 -4.31 7.50 -5.83
CA VAL A 182 -5.43 6.70 -6.38
C VAL A 182 -5.99 7.34 -7.67
N GLY A 183 -5.84 8.66 -7.84
CA GLY A 183 -6.33 9.41 -8.99
C GLY A 183 -7.84 9.62 -8.99
N SER A 184 -8.46 9.66 -7.81
CA SER A 184 -9.91 9.71 -7.63
C SER A 184 -10.37 10.96 -6.86
N VAL A 185 -11.46 11.58 -7.30
CA VAL A 185 -12.09 12.72 -6.61
C VAL A 185 -13.32 12.21 -5.83
N PRO A 186 -13.29 12.16 -4.48
CA PRO A 186 -14.37 11.61 -3.70
C PRO A 186 -15.51 12.61 -3.48
N VAL A 187 -16.68 12.12 -3.07
CA VAL A 187 -17.67 12.90 -2.31
C VAL A 187 -17.32 12.78 -0.83
N ILE A 188 -17.29 13.86 -0.07
CA ILE A 188 -16.81 13.87 1.32
C ILE A 188 -17.99 13.97 2.29
N ARG A 189 -17.98 13.13 3.32
CA ARG A 189 -18.96 13.06 4.41
C ARG A 189 -18.25 13.06 5.76
N CYS A 190 -18.78 13.78 6.73
CA CYS A 190 -18.30 13.77 8.12
C CYS A 190 -19.39 14.29 9.06
N ALA A 191 -19.27 14.00 10.35
CA ALA A 191 -20.07 14.68 11.37
C ALA A 191 -19.76 16.19 11.36
N ALA A 192 -20.73 17.01 11.75
CA ALA A 192 -20.52 18.45 11.93
C ALA A 192 -19.80 18.71 13.26
N GLY A 193 -18.94 19.71 13.27
CA GLY A 193 -18.08 20.08 14.39
C GLY A 193 -16.76 19.32 14.43
N GLY A 194 -15.82 19.87 15.21
CA GLY A 194 -14.55 19.22 15.54
C GLY A 194 -13.54 19.09 14.39
N PRO A 195 -12.48 18.30 14.60
CA PRO A 195 -11.39 18.08 13.64
C PRO A 195 -11.84 17.49 12.31
N ALA A 196 -12.85 16.61 12.30
CA ALA A 196 -13.34 15.96 11.10
C ALA A 196 -13.90 16.97 10.08
N GLU A 197 -14.72 17.93 10.53
CA GLU A 197 -15.22 18.99 9.67
C GLU A 197 -14.10 19.91 9.17
N MET A 198 -13.15 20.29 10.04
CA MET A 198 -12.02 21.16 9.67
C MET A 198 -11.21 20.54 8.53
N VAL A 199 -10.81 19.28 8.66
CA VAL A 199 -10.07 18.54 7.62
C VAL A 199 -10.93 18.36 6.37
N ALA A 200 -12.22 18.03 6.50
CA ALA A 200 -13.11 17.84 5.37
C ALA A 200 -13.25 19.10 4.50
N ARG A 201 -13.37 20.27 5.12
CA ARG A 201 -13.45 21.58 4.43
C ARG A 201 -12.12 21.94 3.76
N GLN A 202 -11.01 21.86 4.49
CA GLN A 202 -9.69 22.13 3.92
C GLN A 202 -9.38 21.21 2.73
N LEU A 203 -9.71 19.92 2.84
CA LEU A 203 -9.54 18.94 1.78
C LEU A 203 -10.45 19.24 0.57
N ASN A 204 -11.71 19.61 0.81
CA ASN A 204 -12.63 20.00 -0.25
C ASN A 204 -12.08 21.18 -1.06
N ASP A 205 -11.57 22.21 -0.37
CA ASP A 205 -11.04 23.40 -0.99
C ASP A 205 -9.75 23.10 -1.76
N LEU A 206 -8.84 22.32 -1.16
CA LEU A 206 -7.59 21.89 -1.78
C LEU A 206 -7.84 21.08 -3.07
N ILE A 207 -8.79 20.14 -3.06
CA ILE A 207 -9.16 19.37 -4.25
C ILE A 207 -9.79 20.29 -5.30
N SER A 208 -10.71 21.16 -4.89
CA SER A 208 -11.41 22.08 -5.79
C SER A 208 -10.43 23.02 -6.53
N GLU A 209 -9.41 23.53 -5.82
CA GLU A 209 -8.35 24.35 -6.40
C GLU A 209 -7.55 23.58 -7.47
N HIS A 210 -7.14 22.34 -7.17
CA HIS A 210 -6.39 21.50 -8.12
C HIS A 210 -7.19 21.11 -9.35
N LEU A 211 -8.52 20.95 -9.22
CA LEU A 211 -9.42 20.69 -10.35
C LEU A 211 -9.52 21.88 -11.30
N LEU A 212 -9.50 23.11 -10.78
CA LEU A 212 -9.51 24.33 -11.59
C LEU A 212 -8.19 24.57 -12.32
N GLY A 213 -7.08 24.18 -11.69
CA GLY A 213 -5.74 24.30 -12.26
C GLY A 213 -5.40 23.33 -13.40
N ASN A 214 -6.37 22.55 -13.91
CA ASN A 214 -6.13 21.48 -14.91
C ASN A 214 -5.03 20.49 -14.48
N SER A 215 -4.95 20.18 -13.18
CA SER A 215 -3.90 19.31 -12.66
C SER A 215 -4.06 17.87 -13.20
N PRO A 216 -2.97 17.23 -13.68
CA PRO A 216 -3.02 15.92 -14.33
C PRO A 216 -3.45 14.78 -13.39
N PHE A 217 -3.37 14.97 -12.07
CA PHE A 217 -3.67 13.95 -11.04
C PHE A 217 -5.10 13.42 -11.15
N PHE A 218 -6.08 14.30 -11.33
CA PHE A 218 -7.51 13.96 -11.33
C PHE A 218 -8.13 13.86 -12.74
N LEU A 219 -7.35 14.17 -13.79
CA LEU A 219 -7.74 14.04 -15.19
C LEU A 219 -7.68 12.59 -15.69
N ARG A 220 -6.98 11.69 -14.98
CA ARG A 220 -6.82 10.29 -15.41
C ARG A 220 -8.10 9.44 -15.25
N GLY A 221 -9.05 9.90 -14.42
CA GLY A 221 -10.34 9.25 -14.18
C GLY A 221 -11.49 9.71 -15.09
N THR A 222 -11.27 10.65 -16.01
CA THR A 222 -12.33 11.19 -16.91
C THR A 222 -12.44 10.44 -18.25
N GLY A 223 -11.72 9.34 -18.41
CA GLY A 223 -11.78 8.47 -19.58
C GLY A 223 -13.08 7.67 -19.68
N GLY A 224 -14.11 8.25 -20.29
CA GLY A 224 -15.32 7.56 -20.73
C GLY A 224 -16.59 8.10 -20.08
N SER A 225 -17.59 8.39 -20.91
CA SER A 225 -18.94 8.90 -20.55
C SER A 225 -19.72 8.05 -19.51
N THR A 226 -19.15 6.97 -19.00
CA THR A 226 -19.72 6.08 -17.97
C THR A 226 -19.07 6.24 -16.59
N ALA A 227 -17.91 6.90 -16.46
CA ALA A 227 -17.20 7.10 -15.17
C ALA A 227 -17.81 8.21 -14.27
N ALA A 228 -18.77 8.97 -14.79
CA ALA A 228 -19.44 10.03 -14.04
C ALA A 228 -20.32 9.51 -12.88
N PHE A 229 -20.70 8.23 -12.87
CA PHE A 229 -21.73 7.70 -11.98
C PHE A 229 -21.25 6.86 -10.78
N HIS A 230 -19.94 6.67 -10.59
CA HIS A 230 -19.40 5.92 -9.44
C HIS A 230 -18.13 6.59 -8.89
N ARG A 231 -18.28 7.77 -8.27
CA ARG A 231 -17.19 8.38 -7.49
C ARG A 231 -17.08 7.69 -6.13
N PRO A 232 -15.88 7.58 -5.55
CA PRO A 232 -15.74 7.05 -4.21
C PRO A 232 -16.37 7.98 -3.17
N LEU A 233 -16.86 7.39 -2.09
CA LEU A 233 -17.30 8.09 -0.89
C LEU A 233 -16.12 8.18 0.09
N LEU A 234 -15.72 9.39 0.49
CA LEU A 234 -14.79 9.59 1.60
C LEU A 234 -15.59 9.94 2.86
N ILE A 235 -15.45 9.14 3.92
CA ILE A 235 -16.06 9.39 5.22
C ILE A 235 -14.94 9.69 6.21
N ILE A 236 -14.98 10.86 6.84
CA ILE A 236 -14.00 11.29 7.84
C ILE A 236 -14.66 11.20 9.23
N PHE A 237 -14.01 10.47 10.12
CA PHE A 237 -14.41 10.25 11.51
C PHE A 237 -13.44 10.95 12.47
N ASP A 238 -13.93 11.31 13.65
CA ASP A 238 -13.11 11.68 14.81
C ASP A 238 -13.07 10.47 15.77
N ARG A 239 -11.91 10.15 16.35
CA ARG A 239 -11.77 9.13 17.39
C ARG A 239 -12.71 9.38 18.58
N ASN A 240 -13.08 10.64 18.84
CA ASN A 240 -14.10 10.96 19.83
C ASN A 240 -15.47 10.32 19.55
N ASP A 241 -15.78 9.96 18.30
CA ASP A 241 -17.02 9.27 17.91
C ASP A 241 -17.09 7.85 18.50
N ASP A 242 -15.95 7.17 18.67
CA ASP A 242 -15.86 5.82 19.23
C ASP A 242 -14.50 5.60 19.94
N LEU A 243 -14.46 5.98 21.22
CA LEU A 243 -13.31 5.77 22.09
C LEU A 243 -13.19 4.33 22.61
N VAL A 244 -14.30 3.58 22.63
CA VAL A 244 -14.35 2.24 23.23
C VAL A 244 -13.57 1.24 22.37
N THR A 245 -13.75 1.28 21.06
CA THR A 245 -13.10 0.35 20.13
C THR A 245 -11.58 0.36 20.21
N ALA A 246 -10.95 1.51 20.49
CA ALA A 246 -9.50 1.62 20.64
C ALA A 246 -8.96 1.03 21.96
N LEU A 247 -9.82 0.86 22.97
CA LEU A 247 -9.46 0.38 24.31
C LEU A 247 -9.91 -1.07 24.55
N HIS A 248 -10.90 -1.55 23.82
CA HIS A 248 -11.47 -2.88 23.95
C HIS A 248 -10.43 -3.97 23.65
N HIS A 249 -10.45 -5.09 24.38
CA HIS A 249 -9.63 -6.25 24.05
C HIS A 249 -10.05 -6.85 22.70
N THR A 250 -9.08 -7.36 21.94
CA THR A 250 -9.36 -7.82 20.57
C THR A 250 -9.33 -9.36 20.46
N SER A 251 -9.94 -9.91 19.41
CA SER A 251 -10.09 -11.36 19.23
C SER A 251 -9.63 -11.91 17.87
N SER A 252 -9.41 -11.03 16.89
CA SER A 252 -8.89 -11.41 15.57
C SER A 252 -7.37 -11.58 15.61
N TYR A 253 -6.83 -12.44 14.74
CA TYR A 253 -5.40 -12.73 14.72
C TYR A 253 -4.52 -11.47 14.56
N GLN A 254 -4.78 -10.64 13.55
CA GLN A 254 -3.99 -9.43 13.31
C GLN A 254 -4.12 -8.39 14.43
N ALA A 255 -5.34 -8.16 14.95
CA ALA A 255 -5.52 -7.21 16.04
C ALA A 255 -4.80 -7.67 17.32
N LEU A 256 -4.80 -8.98 17.60
CA LEU A 256 -4.07 -9.54 18.74
C LEU A 256 -2.56 -9.45 18.58
N VAL A 257 -2.02 -9.62 17.37
CA VAL A 257 -0.58 -9.39 17.12
C VAL A 257 -0.21 -7.98 17.60
N ASP A 258 -1.01 -6.97 17.23
CA ASP A 258 -0.77 -5.57 17.54
C ASP A 258 -1.00 -5.22 19.02
N ASP A 259 -1.97 -5.89 19.65
CA ASP A 259 -2.41 -5.65 21.03
C ASP A 259 -1.50 -6.31 22.08
N VAL A 260 -0.86 -7.44 21.76
CA VAL A 260 -0.11 -8.24 22.76
C VAL A 260 1.37 -8.42 22.47
N LEU A 261 1.84 -8.10 21.27
CA LEU A 261 3.24 -8.21 20.88
C LEU A 261 3.78 -6.85 20.41
N PRO A 262 5.09 -6.58 20.57
CA PRO A 262 5.70 -5.40 19.97
C PRO A 262 5.59 -5.49 18.43
N HIS A 263 4.75 -4.63 17.87
CA HIS A 263 4.42 -4.60 16.46
C HIS A 263 4.53 -3.18 15.92
N ARG A 264 5.33 -2.98 14.86
CA ARG A 264 5.47 -1.68 14.21
C ARG A 264 5.83 -1.87 12.74
N LEU A 265 5.13 -1.15 11.84
CA LEU A 265 5.39 -1.16 10.39
C LEU A 265 5.47 -2.58 9.81
N ASN A 266 4.47 -3.42 10.14
CA ASN A 266 4.40 -4.85 9.77
C ASN A 266 5.53 -5.73 10.29
N ARG A 267 6.32 -5.27 11.27
CA ARG A 267 7.33 -6.07 11.93
C ARG A 267 6.90 -6.43 13.34
N VAL A 268 6.75 -7.72 13.60
CA VAL A 268 6.44 -8.25 14.93
C VAL A 268 7.71 -8.81 15.59
N THR A 269 7.87 -8.52 16.88
CA THR A 269 8.97 -9.05 17.70
C THR A 269 8.43 -10.13 18.62
N VAL A 270 9.03 -11.32 18.55
CA VAL A 270 8.72 -12.47 19.41
C VAL A 270 9.92 -12.76 20.30
N GLU A 271 9.68 -12.86 21.60
CA GLU A 271 10.69 -13.25 22.58
C GLU A 271 10.54 -14.74 22.91
N SER A 272 11.61 -15.51 22.72
CA SER A 272 11.66 -16.92 23.13
C SER A 272 12.59 -17.09 24.32
N ARG A 273 12.08 -17.63 25.43
CA ARG A 273 12.90 -18.17 26.53
C ARG A 273 13.35 -19.58 26.13
N GLN A 274 14.64 -19.88 26.28
CA GLN A 274 15.17 -21.20 26.00
C GLN A 274 14.96 -22.06 27.26
N ASP A 275 14.14 -23.10 27.15
CA ASP A 275 13.92 -24.05 28.24
C ASP A 275 15.23 -24.82 28.50
N GLY A 276 15.88 -24.63 29.66
CA GLY A 276 16.99 -25.50 30.09
C GLY A 276 18.06 -24.91 30.99
N GLU A 277 18.25 -23.59 31.07
CA GLU A 277 19.28 -23.00 31.92
C GLU A 277 18.73 -21.80 32.72
N SER A 278 18.78 -21.91 34.04
CA SER A 278 18.51 -20.80 34.96
C SER A 278 19.50 -19.67 34.69
N GLY A 279 19.10 -18.69 33.87
CA GLY A 279 19.93 -17.57 33.43
C GLY A 279 20.02 -17.35 31.91
N GLY A 280 19.32 -18.14 31.09
CA GLY A 280 19.37 -18.03 29.62
C GLY A 280 18.89 -16.67 29.08
N ALA A 281 19.71 -16.01 28.26
CA ALA A 281 19.39 -14.75 27.59
C ALA A 281 18.13 -14.90 26.69
N THR A 282 17.16 -14.01 26.85
CA THR A 282 15.97 -13.93 25.99
C THR A 282 16.38 -13.60 24.54
N LYS A 283 16.15 -14.53 23.61
CA LYS A 283 16.40 -14.30 22.19
C LYS A 283 15.18 -13.61 21.57
N LYS A 284 15.36 -12.36 21.14
CA LYS A 284 14.36 -11.63 20.36
C LYS A 284 14.48 -12.03 18.89
N ARG A 285 13.35 -12.37 18.26
CA ARG A 285 13.25 -12.66 16.82
C ARG A 285 12.25 -11.70 16.20
N ASN A 286 12.61 -11.15 15.04
CA ASN A 286 11.74 -10.26 14.29
C ASN A 286 11.20 -10.98 13.07
N TYR A 287 9.90 -10.88 12.84
CA TYR A 287 9.22 -11.40 11.66
C TYR A 287 8.52 -10.26 10.93
N ASP A 288 8.66 -10.22 9.60
CA ASP A 288 7.94 -9.27 8.75
C ASP A 288 6.64 -9.94 8.27
N LEU A 289 5.50 -9.27 8.48
CA LEU A 289 4.17 -9.70 8.07
C LEU A 289 3.83 -9.08 6.71
N ASP A 290 4.16 -9.78 5.63
CA ASP A 290 3.94 -9.31 4.25
C ASP A 290 2.69 -9.98 3.66
N VAL A 291 1.56 -9.26 3.65
CA VAL A 291 0.25 -9.77 3.18
C VAL A 291 0.27 -10.16 1.69
N GLU A 292 1.15 -9.59 0.88
CA GLU A 292 1.23 -9.92 -0.55
C GLU A 292 1.94 -11.25 -0.80
N ASN A 293 2.93 -11.57 0.04
CA ASN A 293 3.79 -12.74 -0.17
C ASN A 293 3.50 -13.87 0.83
N ASP A 294 2.87 -13.57 1.96
CA ASP A 294 2.46 -14.54 2.97
C ASP A 294 1.01 -15.00 2.75
N GLN A 295 0.86 -16.20 2.19
CA GLN A 295 -0.44 -16.78 1.87
C GLN A 295 -1.27 -17.13 3.11
N PHE A 296 -0.62 -17.49 4.22
CA PHE A 296 -1.32 -17.85 5.45
C PHE A 296 -1.87 -16.58 6.09
N TYR A 297 -1.01 -15.57 6.27
CA TYR A 297 -1.39 -14.30 6.86
C TYR A 297 -2.50 -13.61 6.05
N SER A 298 -2.37 -13.56 4.72
CA SER A 298 -3.37 -12.96 3.83
C SER A 298 -4.78 -13.55 4.00
N ARG A 299 -4.89 -14.84 4.33
CA ARG A 299 -6.18 -15.52 4.51
C ARG A 299 -6.74 -15.38 5.92
N TYR A 300 -5.87 -15.42 6.93
CA TYR A 300 -6.28 -15.57 8.33
C TYR A 300 -6.00 -14.36 9.22
N ALA A 301 -5.43 -13.27 8.70
CA ALA A 301 -5.21 -12.03 9.46
C ALA A 301 -6.49 -11.53 10.15
N GLY A 302 -7.62 -11.55 9.43
CA GLY A 302 -8.94 -11.18 9.96
C GLY A 302 -9.75 -12.31 10.59
N ALA A 303 -9.20 -13.52 10.68
CA ALA A 303 -9.90 -14.64 11.30
C ALA A 303 -9.88 -14.52 12.83
N LEU A 304 -10.84 -15.17 13.49
CA LEU A 304 -10.81 -15.27 14.94
C LEU A 304 -9.58 -16.09 15.35
N PHE A 305 -8.97 -15.74 16.48
CA PHE A 305 -7.73 -16.36 16.90
C PHE A 305 -7.76 -17.90 16.99
N PRO A 306 -8.83 -18.54 17.52
CA PRO A 306 -8.94 -20.00 17.48
C PRO A 306 -8.97 -20.59 16.06
N GLU A 307 -9.61 -19.91 15.11
CA GLU A 307 -9.67 -20.32 13.70
C GLU A 307 -8.27 -20.28 13.07
N ALA A 308 -7.49 -19.22 13.35
CA ALA A 308 -6.13 -19.08 12.86
C ALA A 308 -5.20 -20.19 13.41
N ILE A 309 -5.31 -20.54 14.69
CA ILE A 309 -4.54 -21.64 15.30
C ILE A 309 -4.86 -22.97 14.62
N GLN A 310 -6.15 -23.27 14.46
CA GLN A 310 -6.60 -24.52 13.83
C GLN A 310 -6.13 -24.61 12.38
N ALA A 311 -6.28 -23.52 11.63
CA ALA A 311 -5.86 -23.44 10.24
C ALA A 311 -4.35 -23.63 10.08
N ASN A 312 -3.53 -22.97 10.92
CA ASN A 312 -2.08 -23.11 10.88
C ASN A 312 -1.65 -24.56 11.14
N GLY A 313 -2.24 -25.21 12.16
CA GLY A 313 -1.97 -26.60 12.49
C GLY A 313 -2.35 -27.56 11.35
N ALA A 314 -3.50 -27.34 10.73
CA ALA A 314 -3.96 -28.15 9.60
C ALA A 314 -3.07 -27.99 8.35
N GLU A 315 -2.75 -26.75 7.96
CA GLU A 315 -1.89 -26.50 6.80
C GLU A 315 -0.46 -27.01 7.02
N LEU A 316 0.09 -26.87 8.23
CA LEU A 316 1.43 -27.37 8.57
C LEU A 316 1.49 -28.91 8.53
N ALA A 317 0.45 -29.58 9.03
CA ALA A 317 0.33 -31.04 8.95
C ALA A 317 0.24 -31.52 7.50
N GLU A 318 -0.55 -30.83 6.66
CA GLU A 318 -0.66 -31.15 5.23
C GLU A 318 0.68 -30.97 4.49
N VAL A 319 1.38 -29.87 4.74
CA VAL A 319 2.69 -29.60 4.11
C VAL A 319 3.74 -30.60 4.58
N THR A 320 3.77 -30.94 5.88
CA THR A 320 4.70 -31.92 6.44
C THR A 320 4.45 -33.31 5.83
N LYS A 321 3.18 -33.73 5.73
CA LYS A 321 2.82 -35.00 5.09
C LYS A 321 3.28 -35.05 3.63
N LYS A 322 3.06 -33.99 2.86
CA LYS A 322 3.52 -33.89 1.46
C LYS A 322 5.05 -33.94 1.34
N GLU A 323 5.76 -33.30 2.26
CA GLU A 323 7.21 -33.34 2.33
C GLU A 323 7.71 -34.78 2.57
N ASP A 324 7.13 -35.50 3.54
CA ASP A 324 7.50 -36.88 3.86
C ASP A 324 7.17 -37.85 2.72
N GLU A 325 6.05 -37.66 2.02
CA GLU A 325 5.69 -38.41 0.82
C GLU A 325 6.71 -38.21 -0.32
N ILE A 326 7.18 -36.98 -0.54
CA ILE A 326 8.18 -36.70 -1.58
C ILE A 326 9.55 -37.25 -1.18
N ARG A 327 9.96 -37.08 0.08
CA ARG A 327 11.24 -37.60 0.59
C ARG A 327 11.28 -39.13 0.54
N SER A 328 10.21 -39.80 0.97
CA SER A 328 10.11 -41.27 0.94
C SER A 328 10.14 -41.83 -0.48
N LYS A 329 9.43 -41.20 -1.44
CA LYS A 329 9.49 -41.59 -2.87
C LYS A 329 10.89 -41.41 -3.45
N THR A 330 11.55 -40.28 -3.14
CA THR A 330 12.92 -39.99 -3.61
C THR A 330 13.93 -41.00 -3.06
N ILE A 331 13.84 -41.35 -1.77
CA ILE A 331 14.73 -42.33 -1.12
C ILE A 331 14.48 -43.75 -1.65
N THR A 332 13.22 -44.14 -1.84
CA THR A 332 12.85 -45.49 -2.30
C THR A 332 13.33 -45.76 -3.73
N GLN A 333 13.33 -44.76 -4.60
CA GLN A 333 13.81 -44.88 -5.99
C GLN A 333 15.34 -44.76 -6.12
N LEU A 334 16.02 -44.09 -5.18
CA LEU A 334 17.50 -44.05 -5.15
C LEU A 334 18.11 -45.25 -4.42
N GLY A 335 17.37 -45.88 -3.50
CA GLY A 335 17.82 -47.05 -2.73
C GLY A 335 17.70 -48.39 -3.45
N LYS A 336 16.86 -48.49 -4.49
CA LYS A 336 16.82 -49.66 -5.39
C LYS A 336 17.74 -49.40 -6.57
N GLY A 337 18.97 -49.92 -6.50
CA GLY A 337 19.89 -50.01 -7.63
C GLY A 337 19.44 -51.02 -8.70
N GLU A 338 18.16 -51.00 -9.11
CA GLU A 338 17.66 -51.82 -10.20
C GLU A 338 17.88 -51.09 -11.53
N ARG A 339 18.67 -51.71 -12.42
CA ARG A 339 18.75 -51.31 -13.83
C ARG A 339 17.35 -51.36 -14.43
N VAL A 340 16.90 -50.24 -14.99
CA VAL A 340 15.64 -50.16 -15.72
C VAL A 340 15.82 -50.83 -17.09
N ASP A 341 15.50 -52.12 -17.16
CA ASP A 341 15.45 -52.88 -18.41
C ASP A 341 14.03 -52.84 -19.03
N ASP A 342 13.46 -51.65 -19.31
CA ASP A 342 12.35 -51.46 -20.28
C ASP A 342 12.09 -49.94 -20.54
N PRO A 343 12.21 -49.42 -21.78
CA PRO A 343 12.04 -47.99 -22.08
C PRO A 343 10.58 -47.51 -22.18
N THR A 344 9.57 -48.33 -21.84
CA THR A 344 8.16 -48.03 -22.17
C THR A 344 7.30 -47.48 -21.03
N GLN A 345 7.81 -47.28 -19.81
CA GLN A 345 7.08 -46.63 -18.70
C GLN A 345 7.69 -45.27 -18.27
N ASP A 346 7.44 -44.25 -19.07
CA ASP A 346 7.99 -42.88 -18.96
C ASP A 346 7.25 -41.96 -17.94
N GLY A 347 6.60 -42.53 -16.93
CA GLY A 347 5.80 -41.82 -15.92
C GLY A 347 6.54 -41.52 -14.61
N SER A 348 7.31 -42.49 -14.10
CA SER A 348 7.96 -42.40 -12.79
C SER A 348 9.10 -41.37 -12.72
N ALA A 349 9.86 -41.22 -13.81
CA ALA A 349 10.92 -40.21 -13.92
C ALA A 349 10.37 -38.78 -14.04
N LYS A 350 9.24 -38.59 -14.74
CA LYS A 350 8.54 -37.30 -14.83
C LYS A 350 7.91 -36.89 -13.49
N GLU A 351 7.32 -37.85 -12.77
CA GLU A 351 6.78 -37.62 -11.42
C GLU A 351 7.89 -37.24 -10.44
N LEU A 352 9.03 -37.95 -10.45
CA LEU A 352 10.21 -37.59 -9.66
C LEU A 352 10.73 -36.19 -9.97
N LEU A 353 10.88 -35.84 -11.25
CA LEU A 353 11.37 -34.53 -11.66
C LEU A 353 10.42 -33.41 -11.18
N SER A 354 9.11 -33.63 -11.29
CA SER A 354 8.11 -32.68 -10.79
C SER A 354 8.12 -32.54 -9.25
N ALA A 355 8.38 -33.64 -8.54
CA ALA A 355 8.48 -33.65 -7.09
C ALA A 355 9.70 -32.88 -6.60
N VAL A 356 10.86 -33.07 -7.26
CA VAL A 356 12.11 -32.34 -6.98
C VAL A 356 11.95 -30.84 -7.25
N ASP A 357 11.29 -30.45 -8.34
CA ASP A 357 11.03 -29.03 -8.66
C ASP A 357 10.05 -28.35 -7.67
N SER A 358 9.17 -29.14 -7.04
CA SER A 358 8.17 -28.63 -6.09
C SER A 358 8.68 -28.54 -4.64
N LEU A 359 9.71 -29.31 -4.29
CA LEU A 359 10.23 -29.42 -2.92
C LEU A 359 10.70 -28.07 -2.34
N PRO A 360 11.46 -27.21 -3.07
CA PRO A 360 11.84 -25.90 -2.56
C PRO A 360 10.63 -25.03 -2.16
N LYS A 361 9.56 -25.05 -2.97
CA LYS A 361 8.34 -24.28 -2.70
C LYS A 361 7.60 -24.81 -1.46
N LEU A 362 7.61 -26.13 -1.25
CA LEU A 362 7.04 -26.74 -0.05
C LEU A 362 7.85 -26.39 1.20
N LEU A 363 9.18 -26.40 1.12
CA LEU A 363 10.06 -25.99 2.22
C LEU A 363 9.89 -24.51 2.57
N GLU A 364 9.79 -23.63 1.57
CA GLU A 364 9.47 -22.21 1.77
C GLU A 364 8.11 -22.03 2.44
N ARG A 365 7.08 -22.76 1.98
CA ARG A 365 5.74 -22.72 2.59
C ARG A 365 5.75 -23.24 4.03
N LYS A 366 6.44 -24.35 4.30
CA LYS A 366 6.61 -24.89 5.67
C LYS A 366 7.26 -23.85 6.58
N LYS A 367 8.33 -23.21 6.13
CA LYS A 367 9.03 -22.18 6.88
C LYS A 367 8.12 -20.96 7.19
N SER A 368 7.30 -20.53 6.24
CA SER A 368 6.29 -19.47 6.48
C SER A 368 5.26 -19.90 7.55
N LEU A 369 4.74 -21.13 7.50
CA LEU A 369 3.84 -21.65 8.54
C LEU A 369 4.52 -21.79 9.92
N GLU A 370 5.81 -22.15 9.96
CA GLU A 370 6.59 -22.18 11.20
C GLU A 370 6.77 -20.78 11.81
N VAL A 371 6.93 -19.74 10.98
CA VAL A 371 6.93 -18.34 11.45
C VAL A 371 5.61 -18.03 12.17
N HIS A 372 4.47 -18.34 11.54
CA HIS A 372 3.16 -18.13 12.17
C HIS A 372 2.94 -18.99 13.41
N THR A 373 3.46 -20.22 13.44
CA THR A 373 3.43 -21.06 14.64
C THR A 373 4.09 -20.36 15.84
N ASN A 374 5.26 -19.75 15.63
CA ASN A 374 5.96 -19.00 16.68
C ASN A 374 5.18 -17.76 17.13
N ILE A 375 4.59 -17.02 16.19
CA ILE A 375 3.79 -15.82 16.50
C ILE A 375 2.53 -16.21 17.29
N LEU A 376 1.78 -17.22 16.83
CA LEU A 376 0.58 -17.71 17.49
C LEU A 376 0.88 -18.22 18.91
N GLN A 377 2.00 -18.91 19.10
CA GLN A 377 2.46 -19.36 20.42
C GLN A 377 2.81 -18.18 21.35
N ALA A 378 3.44 -17.14 20.83
CA ALA A 378 3.76 -15.94 21.60
C ALA A 378 2.48 -15.22 22.05
N ILE A 379 1.51 -15.05 21.14
CA ILE A 379 0.19 -14.48 21.45
C ILE A 379 -0.52 -15.33 22.52
N MET A 380 -0.60 -16.65 22.33
CA MET A 380 -1.20 -17.57 23.31
C MET A 380 -0.56 -17.41 24.69
N SER A 381 0.77 -17.32 24.76
CA SER A 381 1.50 -17.17 26.01
C SER A 381 1.17 -15.83 26.68
N ALA A 382 1.14 -14.73 25.92
CA ALA A 382 0.82 -13.40 26.42
C ALA A 382 -0.64 -13.26 26.88
N ILE A 383 -1.58 -13.90 26.19
CA ILE A 383 -3.02 -13.93 26.54
C ILE A 383 -3.24 -14.78 27.79
N ALA A 384 -2.63 -15.97 27.85
CA ALA A 384 -2.79 -16.88 28.98
C ALA A 384 -2.18 -16.30 30.27
N ALA A 385 -1.00 -15.69 30.18
CA ALA A 385 -0.33 -15.10 31.34
C ALA A 385 -1.11 -13.94 32.00
N ARG A 386 -2.03 -13.30 31.25
CA ARG A 386 -2.82 -12.15 31.70
C ARG A 386 -4.31 -12.46 31.88
N GLU A 387 -4.74 -13.67 31.53
CA GLU A 387 -6.17 -14.08 31.46
C GLU A 387 -7.05 -13.11 30.64
N VAL A 388 -6.52 -12.55 29.55
CA VAL A 388 -7.21 -11.59 28.67
C VAL A 388 -8.64 -12.00 28.26
N PRO A 389 -8.97 -13.28 28.00
CA PRO A 389 -10.34 -13.65 27.62
C PRO A 389 -11.41 -13.27 28.65
N ILE A 390 -11.07 -13.25 29.95
CA ILE A 390 -12.00 -12.85 31.00
C ILE A 390 -12.33 -11.36 30.89
N PHE A 391 -11.32 -10.52 30.61
CA PHE A 391 -11.50 -9.09 30.39
C PHE A 391 -12.37 -8.84 29.15
N PHE A 392 -12.04 -9.51 28.04
CA PHE A 392 -12.82 -9.44 26.80
C PHE A 392 -14.30 -9.77 27.03
N ASP A 393 -14.61 -10.87 27.73
CA ASP A 393 -15.99 -11.30 27.96
C ASP A 393 -16.81 -10.27 28.77
N VAL A 394 -16.19 -9.66 29.78
CA VAL A 394 -16.82 -8.62 30.60
C VAL A 394 -17.03 -7.35 29.77
N GLU A 395 -16.02 -6.92 29.01
CA GLU A 395 -16.11 -5.76 28.12
C GLU A 395 -17.19 -5.92 27.05
N GLU A 396 -17.19 -7.04 26.34
CA GLU A 396 -18.17 -7.35 25.30
C GLU A 396 -19.61 -7.36 25.87
N SER A 397 -19.78 -7.92 27.07
CA SER A 397 -21.07 -7.91 27.77
C SER A 397 -21.55 -6.49 28.09
N MET A 398 -20.64 -5.59 28.47
CA MET A 398 -20.95 -4.18 28.74
C MET A 398 -21.31 -3.42 27.46
N VAL A 399 -20.53 -3.62 26.39
CA VAL A 399 -20.74 -2.97 25.10
C VAL A 399 -22.06 -3.42 24.46
N ALA A 400 -22.37 -4.71 24.51
CA ALA A 400 -23.57 -5.27 23.87
C ALA A 400 -24.87 -4.97 24.62
N SER A 401 -24.86 -4.95 25.95
CA SER A 401 -26.08 -4.82 26.76
C SER A 401 -26.32 -3.44 27.35
N SER A 402 -25.34 -2.53 27.24
CA SER A 402 -25.30 -1.22 27.92
C SER A 402 -25.60 -1.30 29.43
N ARG A 403 -25.45 -2.48 30.02
CA ARG A 403 -25.58 -2.75 31.45
C ARG A 403 -24.25 -3.30 31.92
N ALA A 404 -23.61 -2.55 32.81
CA ALA A 404 -22.37 -2.98 33.40
C ALA A 404 -22.64 -3.56 34.79
N ASP A 405 -22.21 -4.80 35.00
CA ASP A 405 -22.18 -5.38 36.32
C ASP A 405 -20.94 -4.86 37.07
N LYS A 406 -21.14 -3.76 37.80
CA LYS A 406 -20.10 -3.14 38.65
C LYS A 406 -19.45 -4.16 39.60
N ALA A 407 -20.21 -5.14 40.11
CA ALA A 407 -19.66 -6.13 41.04
C ALA A 407 -18.64 -7.03 40.35
N THR A 408 -18.95 -7.51 39.15
CA THR A 408 -18.02 -8.30 38.33
C THR A 408 -16.78 -7.48 37.94
N VAL A 409 -16.95 -6.23 37.52
CA VAL A 409 -15.81 -5.34 37.19
C VAL A 409 -14.93 -5.12 38.41
N LYS A 410 -15.51 -4.78 39.56
CA LYS A 410 -14.77 -4.56 40.81
C LYS A 410 -13.98 -5.80 41.23
N ALA A 411 -14.59 -6.99 41.14
CA ALA A 411 -13.93 -8.25 41.47
C ALA A 411 -12.70 -8.50 40.58
N LEU A 412 -12.81 -8.24 39.28
CA LEU A 412 -11.71 -8.44 38.34
C LEU A 412 -10.59 -7.39 38.52
N LEU A 413 -10.94 -6.13 38.81
CA LEU A 413 -9.94 -5.09 39.12
C LEU A 413 -9.17 -5.39 40.41
N ALA A 414 -9.84 -5.96 41.42
CA ALA A 414 -9.24 -6.27 42.72
C ALA A 414 -8.29 -7.48 42.69
N ASP A 415 -8.43 -8.39 41.73
CA ASP A 415 -7.68 -9.65 41.67
C ASP A 415 -6.22 -9.41 41.24
N PRO A 416 -5.20 -9.62 42.10
CA PRO A 416 -3.81 -9.32 41.77
C PRO A 416 -3.17 -10.35 40.82
N ASP A 417 -3.79 -11.51 40.63
CA ASP A 417 -3.28 -12.57 39.77
C ASP A 417 -3.80 -12.45 38.32
N LYS A 418 -4.71 -11.51 38.05
CA LYS A 418 -5.37 -11.34 36.74
C LYS A 418 -5.10 -9.97 36.13
N GLY A 419 -4.68 -10.01 34.86
CA GLY A 419 -4.44 -8.81 34.04
C GLY A 419 -3.26 -7.97 34.51
N SER A 420 -2.65 -7.29 33.55
CA SER A 420 -1.70 -6.21 33.81
C SER A 420 -2.41 -4.94 34.29
N LEU A 421 -1.64 -3.93 34.70
CA LEU A 421 -2.18 -2.59 34.93
C LEU A 421 -2.95 -2.07 33.71
N GLN A 422 -2.43 -2.30 32.50
CA GLN A 422 -3.08 -1.84 31.27
C GLN A 422 -4.43 -2.53 31.06
N ASP A 423 -4.52 -3.85 31.27
CA ASP A 423 -5.79 -4.58 31.09
C ASP A 423 -6.86 -4.07 32.07
N LYS A 424 -6.46 -3.77 33.32
CA LYS A 424 -7.35 -3.20 34.34
C LYS A 424 -7.77 -1.76 34.01
N LEU A 425 -6.85 -0.93 33.51
CA LEU A 425 -7.16 0.43 33.08
C LEU A 425 -8.07 0.45 31.85
N ARG A 426 -7.87 -0.47 30.89
CA ARG A 426 -8.75 -0.66 29.72
C ARG A 426 -10.15 -1.04 30.17
N LEU A 427 -10.29 -2.04 31.03
CA LEU A 427 -11.58 -2.46 31.57
C LEU A 427 -12.31 -1.31 32.26
N LEU A 428 -11.59 -0.56 33.09
CA LEU A 428 -12.12 0.60 33.79
C LEU A 428 -12.52 1.74 32.83
N ALA A 429 -11.74 1.97 31.77
CA ALA A 429 -12.05 2.96 30.75
C ALA A 429 -13.28 2.55 29.92
N VAL A 430 -13.37 1.28 29.48
CA VAL A 430 -14.55 0.74 28.78
C VAL A 430 -15.79 0.83 29.67
N PHE A 431 -15.67 0.50 30.96
CA PHE A 431 -16.75 0.68 31.94
C PHE A 431 -17.16 2.17 32.05
N THR A 432 -16.19 3.07 32.12
CA THR A 432 -16.43 4.52 32.22
C THR A 432 -17.17 5.06 30.99
N LEU A 433 -16.85 4.57 29.80
CA LEU A 433 -17.46 5.02 28.55
C LEU A 433 -18.83 4.36 28.28
N SER A 434 -19.01 3.10 28.67
CA SER A 434 -20.18 2.29 28.26
C SER A 434 -21.28 2.18 29.32
N SER A 435 -20.98 2.40 30.60
CA SER A 435 -21.94 2.21 31.71
C SER A 435 -22.54 3.53 32.19
N LYS A 436 -23.74 3.58 32.78
CA LYS A 436 -24.26 4.82 33.44
C LYS A 436 -23.72 5.04 34.86
N ALA A 437 -22.50 4.59 35.16
CA ALA A 437 -21.91 4.68 36.49
C ALA A 437 -21.78 6.13 36.99
N SER A 438 -22.07 6.32 38.28
CA SER A 438 -21.92 7.62 38.94
C SER A 438 -20.44 7.96 39.19
N THR A 439 -20.15 9.23 39.46
CA THR A 439 -18.80 9.66 39.87
C THR A 439 -18.31 8.90 41.10
N ALA A 440 -19.20 8.57 42.05
CA ALA A 440 -18.85 7.79 43.24
C ALA A 440 -18.48 6.35 42.89
N ASP A 441 -19.20 5.72 41.96
CA ASP A 441 -18.87 4.36 41.49
C ASP A 441 -17.48 4.32 40.85
N LEU A 442 -17.16 5.31 40.03
CA LEU A 442 -15.85 5.40 39.37
C LEU A 442 -14.72 5.67 40.38
N GLN A 443 -14.96 6.50 41.39
CA GLN A 443 -13.98 6.72 42.47
C GLN A 443 -13.71 5.44 43.27
N GLU A 444 -14.75 4.65 43.55
CA GLU A 444 -14.60 3.36 44.22
C GLU A 444 -13.78 2.37 43.38
N LEU A 445 -14.00 2.32 42.07
CA LEU A 445 -13.22 1.46 41.18
C LEU A 445 -11.78 1.95 41.00
N ASN A 446 -11.53 3.25 40.93
CA ASN A 446 -10.19 3.82 40.96
C ASN A 446 -9.42 3.38 42.22
N GLU A 447 -10.08 3.45 43.38
CA GLU A 447 -9.51 3.01 44.64
C GLU A 447 -9.25 1.50 44.67
N THR A 448 -10.12 0.72 44.05
CA THR A 448 -9.91 -0.73 43.88
C THR A 448 -8.64 -1.02 43.08
N VAL A 449 -8.37 -0.27 42.00
CA VAL A 449 -7.13 -0.41 41.21
C VAL A 449 -5.90 -0.03 42.05
N ARG A 450 -5.95 1.06 42.82
CA ARG A 450 -4.85 1.44 43.73
C ARG A 450 -4.53 0.33 44.72
N GLN A 451 -5.56 -0.20 45.37
CA GLN A 451 -5.40 -1.26 46.36
C GLN A 451 -4.82 -2.54 45.74
N ALA A 452 -5.21 -2.88 44.52
CA ALA A 452 -4.69 -4.05 43.81
C ALA A 452 -3.18 -3.97 43.53
N PHE A 453 -2.61 -2.76 43.38
CA PHE A 453 -1.19 -2.54 43.11
C PHE A 453 -0.40 -1.94 44.28
N ALA A 454 -1.04 -1.69 45.43
CA ALA A 454 -0.40 -1.15 46.62
C ALA A 454 0.54 -2.16 47.31
N THR A 455 0.32 -3.45 47.10
CA THR A 455 1.15 -4.52 47.65
C THR A 455 2.25 -4.96 46.67
N SER A 456 3.29 -5.61 47.18
CA SER A 456 4.30 -6.27 46.34
C SER A 456 3.67 -7.31 45.40
N PRO A 457 4.28 -7.58 44.23
CA PRO A 457 3.76 -8.57 43.28
C PRO A 457 3.54 -9.93 43.96
N PRO A 458 2.45 -10.66 43.63
CA PRO A 458 2.28 -12.01 44.13
C PRO A 458 3.48 -12.88 43.71
N SER A 459 3.95 -13.76 44.60
CA SER A 459 5.13 -14.60 44.38
C SER A 459 5.03 -15.53 43.15
N SER A 460 3.82 -15.71 42.62
CA SER A 460 3.47 -16.49 41.42
C SER A 460 3.25 -15.63 40.17
N SER A 461 3.44 -14.31 40.22
CA SER A 461 3.07 -13.42 39.12
C SER A 461 3.93 -13.64 37.88
N SER A 462 3.28 -14.07 36.79
CA SER A 462 3.85 -14.10 35.44
C SER A 462 3.71 -12.77 34.69
N LEU A 463 3.16 -11.73 35.34
CA LEU A 463 2.65 -10.50 34.72
C LEU A 463 3.72 -9.44 34.37
N GLY A 464 4.98 -9.85 34.14
CA GLY A 464 6.05 -8.91 33.79
C GLY A 464 6.48 -7.99 34.95
N ALA A 465 6.89 -6.76 34.63
CA ALA A 465 7.33 -5.79 35.63
C ALA A 465 6.13 -5.24 36.42
N TRP A 466 6.23 -5.22 37.75
CA TRP A 466 5.17 -4.66 38.60
C TRP A 466 5.18 -3.13 38.51
N PRO A 467 4.01 -2.48 38.32
CA PRO A 467 3.95 -1.04 38.13
C PRO A 467 4.32 -0.29 39.41
N SER A 468 4.95 0.86 39.23
CA SER A 468 5.15 1.86 40.28
C SER A 468 3.83 2.55 40.65
N HIS A 469 3.77 3.12 41.86
CA HIS A 469 2.64 3.94 42.28
C HIS A 469 2.37 5.11 41.33
N GLU A 470 3.43 5.70 40.75
CA GLU A 470 3.31 6.79 39.80
C GLU A 470 2.60 6.34 38.51
N GLU A 471 2.98 5.19 37.95
CA GLU A 471 2.34 4.62 36.76
C GLU A 471 0.85 4.33 36.99
N VAL A 472 0.48 3.84 38.19
CA VAL A 472 -0.92 3.61 38.56
C VAL A 472 -1.71 4.92 38.59
N GLU A 473 -1.20 5.98 39.24
CA GLU A 473 -1.88 7.28 39.30
C GLU A 473 -1.99 7.95 37.93
N LEU A 474 -0.95 7.85 37.11
CA LEU A 474 -0.95 8.35 35.74
C LEU A 474 -2.05 7.67 34.91
N GLY A 475 -2.14 6.34 34.99
CA GLY A 475 -3.19 5.56 34.33
C GLY A 475 -4.61 5.90 34.80
N ILE A 476 -4.81 6.11 36.11
CA ILE A 476 -6.09 6.58 36.65
C ILE A 476 -6.41 8.01 36.14
N GLY A 477 -5.38 8.83 35.94
CA GLY A 477 -5.49 10.14 35.29
C GLY A 477 -6.12 10.07 33.89
N ALA A 478 -5.73 9.08 33.08
CA ALA A 478 -6.31 8.82 31.76
C ALA A 478 -7.82 8.52 31.83
N VAL A 479 -8.23 7.65 32.76
CA VAL A 479 -9.66 7.32 32.98
C VAL A 479 -10.45 8.55 33.42
N ASN A 480 -9.88 9.39 34.30
CA ASN A 480 -10.53 10.63 34.73
C ASN A 480 -10.68 11.66 33.59
N TYR A 481 -9.76 11.66 32.63
CA TYR A 481 -9.91 12.43 31.40
C TYR A 481 -11.10 11.92 30.58
N LEU A 482 -11.18 10.61 30.32
CA LEU A 482 -12.30 9.98 29.59
C LEU A 482 -13.66 10.25 30.24
N ARG A 483 -13.74 10.19 31.57
CA ARG A 483 -14.97 10.54 32.31
C ARG A 483 -15.45 11.96 32.00
N ARG A 484 -14.52 12.91 31.89
CA ARG A 484 -14.84 14.31 31.55
C ARG A 484 -15.29 14.42 30.11
N GLN A 485 -14.60 13.76 29.17
CA GLN A 485 -15.01 13.77 27.76
C GLN A 485 -16.44 13.23 27.60
N ARG A 486 -16.74 12.12 28.27
CA ARG A 486 -18.09 11.56 28.30
C ARG A 486 -19.15 12.56 28.80
N ALA A 487 -18.83 13.37 29.81
CA ALA A 487 -19.75 14.38 30.32
C ALA A 487 -19.99 15.52 29.31
N VAL A 488 -19.01 15.84 28.47
CA VAL A 488 -19.13 16.83 27.37
C VAL A 488 -19.95 16.26 26.22
N GLN A 489 -19.73 15.00 25.84
CA GLN A 489 -20.50 14.32 24.79
C GLN A 489 -21.98 14.06 25.17
N HIS A 490 -22.29 13.97 26.47
CA HIS A 490 -23.64 13.78 26.99
C HIS A 490 -24.24 15.04 27.62
N LEU A 491 -23.84 16.24 27.18
CA LEU A 491 -24.57 17.44 27.55
C LEU A 491 -26.03 17.27 27.08
N PRO A 492 -27.05 17.29 27.97
CA PRO A 492 -28.42 17.08 27.53
C PRO A 492 -28.80 18.18 26.55
N ASP A 493 -29.39 17.79 25.41
CA ASP A 493 -30.24 18.67 24.61
C ASP A 493 -31.37 19.18 25.52
N LEU A 494 -31.12 20.31 26.19
CA LEU A 494 -32.15 21.12 26.79
C LEU A 494 -32.80 21.92 25.66
N ILE A 495 -33.62 21.24 24.85
CA ILE A 495 -34.79 21.74 24.12
C ILE A 495 -35.46 20.53 23.45
N GLU A 496 -36.76 20.41 23.74
CA GLU A 496 -37.77 19.51 23.17
C GLU A 496 -38.10 18.17 23.85
N SER A 497 -39.41 17.94 23.88
CA SER A 497 -40.22 17.31 24.91
C SER A 497 -40.87 16.01 24.47
N ASP A 498 -41.30 15.22 25.45
CA ASP A 498 -42.50 14.36 25.44
C ASP A 498 -42.83 13.53 24.19
N SER A 499 -42.81 12.19 24.33
CA SER A 499 -44.05 11.42 24.60
C SER A 499 -43.90 9.92 24.31
N ASN A 500 -44.43 9.12 25.25
CA ASN A 500 -45.06 7.80 25.10
C ASN A 500 -44.79 6.96 23.83
N LYS A 501 -44.24 5.74 24.05
CA LYS A 501 -44.95 4.48 23.76
C LYS A 501 -44.21 3.26 24.32
N ALA A 502 -44.85 2.62 25.30
CA ALA A 502 -44.60 1.25 25.71
C ALA A 502 -45.36 0.28 24.79
N GLY A 503 -44.80 -0.90 24.52
CA GLY A 503 -45.57 -2.05 24.05
C GLY A 503 -44.80 -3.11 23.25
N GLY A 504 -44.48 -4.24 23.90
CA GLY A 504 -44.93 -5.56 23.42
C GLY A 504 -43.93 -6.53 22.75
N GLY A 505 -43.58 -7.59 23.49
CA GLY A 505 -43.34 -8.97 22.98
C GLY A 505 -41.93 -9.30 22.44
N ALA A 506 -41.38 -10.51 22.56
CA ALA A 506 -41.70 -11.71 23.31
C ALA A 506 -40.39 -12.54 23.40
N ARG A 507 -40.13 -13.17 24.55
CA ARG A 507 -39.03 -14.12 24.76
C ARG A 507 -39.31 -15.44 24.05
N GLY A 508 -38.40 -15.85 23.17
CA GLY A 508 -38.31 -17.21 22.64
C GLY A 508 -37.07 -17.92 23.18
N SER A 509 -37.27 -18.82 24.13
CA SER A 509 -36.27 -19.75 24.67
C SER A 509 -36.29 -21.03 23.83
N LEU A 510 -35.16 -21.39 23.21
CA LEU A 510 -34.86 -22.67 22.57
C LEU A 510 -33.36 -22.87 22.77
N GLY A 511 -32.79 -23.97 23.23
CA GLY A 511 -33.25 -25.35 23.34
C GLY A 511 -31.98 -26.17 23.20
N ALA A 512 -31.55 -26.85 24.26
CA ALA A 512 -30.32 -27.62 24.30
C ALA A 512 -30.44 -28.90 23.46
N GLY A 513 -29.34 -29.26 22.78
CA GLY A 513 -29.04 -30.64 22.39
C GLY A 513 -28.91 -30.88 20.89
N THR A 514 -27.68 -31.18 20.45
CA THR A 514 -27.38 -32.42 19.73
C THR A 514 -25.87 -32.66 19.73
N ALA A 515 -25.48 -33.79 20.31
CA ALA A 515 -24.15 -34.37 20.17
C ALA A 515 -23.98 -34.89 18.73
N ILE A 516 -22.80 -34.67 18.15
CA ILE A 516 -22.34 -35.43 16.99
C ILE A 516 -21.07 -36.18 17.41
N GLN A 517 -21.19 -37.49 17.37
CA GLN A 517 -20.17 -38.47 17.68
C GLN A 517 -19.66 -39.05 16.35
N GLY A 518 -18.33 -39.17 16.22
CA GLY A 518 -17.70 -40.11 15.29
C GLY A 518 -16.85 -39.51 14.17
N ALA A 519 -15.53 -39.60 14.31
CA ALA A 519 -14.71 -40.47 13.45
C ALA A 519 -13.30 -40.60 14.05
N ALA A 520 -12.97 -41.82 14.48
CA ALA A 520 -11.63 -42.22 14.88
C ALA A 520 -10.97 -43.01 13.73
N GLY A 521 -9.66 -42.83 13.57
CA GLY A 521 -8.79 -43.77 12.87
C GLY A 521 -7.97 -43.14 11.74
N ILE A 522 -6.67 -42.93 11.98
CA ILE A 522 -5.54 -43.56 11.27
C ILE A 522 -4.27 -43.22 12.07
N GLY A 523 -3.52 -44.24 12.46
CA GLY A 523 -2.32 -44.14 13.28
C GLY A 523 -1.03 -43.93 12.48
N GLY A 524 -0.08 -43.30 13.18
CA GLY A 524 1.36 -43.60 13.15
C GLY A 524 2.21 -43.04 12.01
N VAL A 525 2.81 -41.85 12.22
CA VAL A 525 4.25 -41.55 12.03
C VAL A 525 4.63 -40.39 12.95
N ASP A 526 5.82 -40.45 13.54
CA ASP A 526 6.34 -39.66 14.67
C ASP A 526 6.52 -38.15 14.37
N SER A 527 5.82 -37.28 15.13
CA SER A 527 6.08 -35.82 15.20
C SER A 527 5.70 -35.31 16.59
N GLY A 528 6.54 -35.64 17.58
CA GLY A 528 6.31 -35.39 19.01
C GLY A 528 6.30 -33.93 19.44
N TYR A 529 6.66 -32.97 18.58
CA TYR A 529 6.68 -31.54 18.97
C TYR A 529 5.32 -30.84 18.82
N MET A 530 4.49 -31.27 17.85
CA MET A 530 3.26 -30.54 17.51
C MET A 530 1.99 -31.18 18.13
N SER A 531 2.01 -32.49 18.35
CA SER A 531 1.02 -33.18 19.18
C SER A 531 1.14 -32.75 20.65
N HIS A 532 2.34 -32.48 21.17
CA HIS A 532 2.52 -31.87 22.48
C HIS A 532 1.99 -30.43 22.53
N PHE A 533 2.12 -29.63 21.46
CA PHE A 533 1.57 -28.28 21.38
C PHE A 533 0.04 -28.29 21.33
N ILE A 534 -0.58 -29.11 20.49
CA ILE A 534 -2.05 -29.24 20.43
C ILE A 534 -2.59 -29.87 21.71
N ASN A 535 -1.93 -30.89 22.27
CA ASN A 535 -2.35 -31.51 23.53
C ASN A 535 -2.02 -30.65 24.75
N LYS A 536 -1.05 -29.71 24.73
CA LYS A 536 -0.78 -28.74 25.81
C LYS A 536 -1.67 -27.51 25.67
N ALA A 537 -1.94 -27.05 24.45
CA ALA A 537 -2.98 -26.06 24.14
C ALA A 537 -4.39 -26.62 24.42
N GLN A 538 -4.61 -27.93 24.27
CA GLN A 538 -5.84 -28.59 24.72
C GLN A 538 -5.79 -28.87 26.23
N SER A 539 -4.74 -29.43 26.83
CA SER A 539 -4.73 -29.82 28.25
C SER A 539 -4.51 -28.69 29.26
N GLN A 540 -3.75 -27.64 28.94
CA GLN A 540 -3.68 -26.42 29.77
C GLN A 540 -4.85 -25.46 29.51
N ALA A 541 -5.62 -25.66 28.44
CA ALA A 541 -6.75 -24.78 28.09
C ALA A 541 -8.10 -25.51 27.98
N THR A 542 -8.23 -26.77 28.39
CA THR A 542 -9.46 -27.56 28.23
C THR A 542 -10.65 -26.98 28.99
N GLY A 543 -10.41 -26.16 30.02
CA GLY A 543 -11.46 -25.37 30.68
C GLY A 543 -11.65 -23.96 30.11
N LEU A 544 -10.54 -23.26 29.81
CA LEU A 544 -10.56 -21.84 29.40
C LEU A 544 -10.88 -21.67 27.91
N LEU A 545 -10.29 -22.47 27.01
CA LEU A 545 -10.53 -22.42 25.56
C LEU A 545 -11.88 -23.01 25.17
N ALA A 546 -12.43 -24.00 25.90
CA ALA A 546 -13.76 -24.53 25.61
C ALA A 546 -14.88 -23.52 25.94
N LYS A 547 -14.67 -22.64 26.93
CA LYS A 547 -15.51 -21.46 27.17
C LYS A 547 -15.21 -20.35 26.16
N ALA A 548 -13.94 -20.03 25.91
CA ALA A 548 -13.54 -18.96 24.98
C ALA A 548 -13.92 -19.23 23.51
N THR A 549 -13.95 -20.49 23.06
CA THR A 549 -14.33 -20.84 21.67
C THR A 549 -15.82 -20.61 21.38
N ASN A 550 -16.71 -20.84 22.34
CA ASN A 550 -18.14 -20.51 22.20
C ASN A 550 -18.44 -19.01 22.41
N LEU A 551 -17.56 -18.26 23.10
CA LEU A 551 -17.77 -16.85 23.49
C LEU A 551 -17.10 -15.84 22.54
N LEU A 552 -15.92 -16.15 21.99
CA LEU A 552 -15.24 -15.35 20.94
C LEU A 552 -15.94 -15.41 19.56
N SER A 553 -17.09 -16.08 19.48
CA SER A 553 -17.85 -16.34 18.24
C SER A 553 -18.78 -15.18 17.81
N ARG A 554 -18.93 -14.13 18.62
CA ARG A 554 -19.84 -13.01 18.30
C ARG A 554 -19.10 -11.92 17.54
N ARG A 555 -19.56 -11.64 16.33
CA ARG A 555 -19.05 -10.54 15.49
C ARG A 555 -20.08 -9.41 15.50
N ASN A 556 -19.77 -8.32 16.19
CA ASN A 556 -20.61 -7.13 16.20
C ASN A 556 -20.14 -6.13 15.13
N SER A 557 -21.09 -5.48 14.47
CA SER A 557 -20.77 -4.36 13.59
C SER A 557 -20.37 -3.16 14.45
N LEU A 558 -19.12 -2.72 14.33
CA LEU A 558 -18.61 -1.54 15.03
C LEU A 558 -19.31 -0.27 14.52
N TYR A 559 -19.20 0.83 15.28
CA TYR A 559 -19.80 2.12 14.93
C TYR A 559 -19.42 2.54 13.49
N VAL A 560 -18.12 2.51 13.17
CA VAL A 560 -17.60 2.88 11.85
C VAL A 560 -18.26 2.08 10.72
N SER A 561 -18.38 0.76 10.86
CA SER A 561 -19.03 -0.10 9.85
C SER A 561 -20.53 0.17 9.72
N ARG A 562 -21.23 0.49 10.82
CA ARG A 562 -22.66 0.86 10.79
C ARG A 562 -22.86 2.16 10.03
N VAL A 563 -22.06 3.19 10.32
CA VAL A 563 -22.12 4.49 9.62
C VAL A 563 -21.79 4.34 8.14
N VAL A 564 -20.75 3.57 7.81
CA VAL A 564 -20.42 3.24 6.41
C VAL A 564 -21.60 2.60 5.70
N ASP A 565 -22.26 1.62 6.31
CA ASP A 565 -23.41 0.96 5.70
C ASP A 565 -24.62 1.89 5.54
N ASN A 566 -24.85 2.75 6.52
CA ASN A 566 -25.92 3.75 6.49
C ASN A 566 -25.72 4.76 5.35
N LEU A 567 -24.51 5.33 5.23
CA LEU A 567 -24.17 6.32 4.19
C LEU A 567 -24.11 5.71 2.79
N CYS A 568 -23.58 4.50 2.65
CA CYS A 568 -23.46 3.87 1.33
C CYS A 568 -24.82 3.45 0.75
N ASN A 569 -25.82 3.22 1.60
CA ASN A 569 -27.17 2.81 1.21
C ASN A 569 -28.22 3.92 1.31
N PHE A 570 -27.85 5.14 1.74
CA PHE A 570 -28.78 6.25 1.99
C PHE A 570 -29.93 5.83 2.93
N LYS A 571 -29.60 5.17 4.04
CA LYS A 571 -30.64 4.76 4.98
C LYS A 571 -31.31 5.99 5.61
N PRO A 572 -32.65 6.05 5.66
CA PRO A 572 -33.36 7.19 6.24
C PRO A 572 -33.23 7.22 7.77
N ASN A 573 -33.32 8.42 8.37
CA ASN A 573 -33.18 8.64 9.82
C ASN A 573 -31.82 8.17 10.40
N THR A 574 -30.76 8.27 9.62
CA THR A 574 -29.40 7.92 10.06
C THR A 574 -28.42 9.06 9.75
N GLU A 575 -27.12 8.79 9.85
CA GLU A 575 -26.02 9.70 9.52
C GLU A 575 -26.09 10.25 8.07
N ASP A 576 -26.90 9.67 7.17
CA ASP A 576 -27.10 10.24 5.83
C ASP A 576 -27.78 11.61 5.86
N GLU A 577 -28.59 11.88 6.87
CA GLU A 577 -29.28 13.15 7.05
C GLU A 577 -28.44 14.16 7.84
N SER A 578 -27.72 13.71 8.87
CA SER A 578 -26.98 14.60 9.78
C SER A 578 -25.55 14.92 9.33
N PHE A 579 -24.87 14.02 8.60
CA PHE A 579 -23.48 14.28 8.18
C PHE A 579 -23.43 15.35 7.09
N LEU A 580 -22.39 16.17 7.14
CA LEU A 580 -22.08 17.17 6.12
C LEU A 580 -21.87 16.51 4.76
N TYR A 581 -22.30 17.18 3.68
CA TYR A 581 -22.10 16.73 2.30
C TYR A 581 -21.23 17.75 1.57
N LEU A 582 -19.99 17.39 1.25
CA LEU A 582 -19.10 18.23 0.47
C LEU A 582 -18.78 17.55 -0.86
N ASP A 583 -18.92 18.30 -1.95
CA ASP A 583 -18.56 17.83 -3.29
C ASP A 583 -17.55 18.78 -3.94
N PRO A 584 -16.27 18.38 -4.03
CA PRO A 584 -15.22 19.20 -4.65
C PRO A 584 -15.45 19.55 -6.13
N LYS A 585 -16.41 18.91 -6.81
CA LYS A 585 -16.76 19.21 -8.21
C LYS A 585 -17.86 20.28 -8.33
N VAL A 586 -18.56 20.63 -7.26
CA VAL A 586 -19.69 21.57 -7.29
C VAL A 586 -19.28 22.88 -6.60
N LYS A 587 -19.39 24.01 -7.31
CA LYS A 587 -19.09 25.33 -6.74
C LYS A 587 -20.34 25.97 -6.14
N GLY A 588 -20.28 26.38 -4.87
CA GLY A 588 -21.09 27.47 -4.32
C GLY A 588 -22.62 27.32 -4.33
N LEU A 589 -23.16 26.13 -4.59
CA LEU A 589 -24.56 25.78 -4.34
C LEU A 589 -24.65 24.86 -3.12
N ASP A 590 -25.81 24.83 -2.46
CA ASP A 590 -26.16 23.79 -1.49
C ASP A 590 -25.87 22.41 -2.11
N SER A 591 -24.75 21.83 -1.74
CA SER A 591 -24.23 20.58 -2.29
C SER A 591 -25.18 19.40 -2.02
N SER A 592 -26.11 19.57 -1.07
CA SER A 592 -27.25 18.68 -0.79
C SER A 592 -28.23 18.53 -1.95
N ALA A 593 -28.35 19.51 -2.85
CA ALA A 593 -29.27 19.47 -3.99
C ALA A 593 -28.83 18.52 -5.12
N VAL A 594 -27.56 18.06 -5.11
CA VAL A 594 -26.95 17.22 -6.16
C VAL A 594 -26.67 15.79 -5.65
N LYS A 595 -27.34 15.34 -4.57
CA LYS A 595 -27.21 13.97 -4.06
C LYS A 595 -27.73 12.94 -5.08
N GLY A 596 -26.82 12.28 -5.80
CA GLY A 596 -27.16 11.09 -6.58
C GLY A 596 -27.53 9.93 -5.65
N ARG A 597 -28.69 9.28 -5.86
CA ARG A 597 -29.21 8.21 -4.98
C ARG A 597 -28.72 6.79 -5.35
N ALA A 598 -27.60 6.67 -6.05
CA ALA A 598 -27.03 5.37 -6.41
C ALA A 598 -26.06 4.91 -5.30
N PRO A 599 -26.16 3.66 -4.79
CA PRO A 599 -25.30 3.19 -3.70
C PRO A 599 -23.81 3.32 -4.02
N TYR A 600 -23.04 3.76 -3.02
CA TYR A 600 -21.59 3.85 -3.13
C TYR A 600 -20.96 2.45 -3.07
N ARG A 601 -20.04 2.17 -4.00
CA ARG A 601 -19.31 0.89 -4.07
C ARG A 601 -17.86 1.01 -3.63
N GLU A 602 -17.23 2.13 -3.94
CA GLU A 602 -15.89 2.47 -3.47
C GLU A 602 -16.02 3.44 -2.30
N VAL A 603 -15.43 3.06 -1.18
CA VAL A 603 -15.53 3.81 0.08
C VAL A 603 -14.13 3.95 0.66
N ILE A 604 -13.82 5.17 1.08
CA ILE A 604 -12.63 5.52 1.81
C ILE A 604 -13.09 5.97 3.19
N VAL A 605 -12.59 5.33 4.23
CA VAL A 605 -12.86 5.67 5.62
C VAL A 605 -11.57 6.26 6.19
N PHE A 606 -11.63 7.43 6.79
CA PHE A 606 -10.46 8.06 7.40
C PHE A 606 -10.74 8.47 8.85
N MET A 607 -9.95 7.96 9.79
CA MET A 607 -10.08 8.20 11.22
C MET A 607 -9.04 9.20 11.72
N ILE A 608 -9.50 10.34 12.24
CA ILE A 608 -8.66 11.34 12.90
C ILE A 608 -8.51 11.00 14.39
N GLY A 609 -7.29 11.11 14.91
CA GLY A 609 -7.01 10.83 16.32
C GLY A 609 -6.71 9.36 16.60
N GLY A 610 -6.27 8.62 15.59
CA GLY A 610 -5.77 7.25 15.72
C GLY A 610 -6.79 6.20 15.27
N GLY A 611 -6.34 5.25 14.46
CA GLY A 611 -7.08 4.08 14.00
C GLY A 611 -6.55 2.79 14.62
N CYS A 612 -7.26 1.67 14.46
CA CYS A 612 -6.79 0.38 14.96
C CYS A 612 -7.16 -0.80 14.03
N TYR A 613 -6.50 -1.94 14.22
CA TYR A 613 -6.76 -3.13 13.41
C TYR A 613 -8.14 -3.74 13.63
N ALA A 614 -8.78 -3.52 14.79
CA ALA A 614 -10.15 -3.99 15.04
C ALA A 614 -11.14 -3.32 14.07
N GLU A 615 -11.02 -2.01 13.85
CA GLU A 615 -11.83 -1.27 12.88
C GLU A 615 -11.55 -1.71 11.45
N TYR A 616 -10.26 -1.81 11.09
CA TYR A 616 -9.85 -2.30 9.79
C TYR A 616 -10.47 -3.66 9.48
N GLN A 617 -10.34 -4.63 10.39
CA GLN A 617 -10.86 -5.98 10.18
C GLN A 617 -12.38 -6.02 10.13
N ASN A 618 -13.07 -5.23 10.96
CA ASN A 618 -14.53 -5.13 10.90
C ASN A 618 -15.02 -4.55 9.56
N LEU A 619 -14.31 -3.55 9.02
CA LEU A 619 -14.61 -2.98 7.69
C LEU A 619 -14.30 -3.95 6.55
N GLN A 620 -13.19 -4.70 6.63
CA GLN A 620 -12.87 -5.72 5.63
C GLN A 620 -13.86 -6.89 5.66
N GLU A 621 -14.37 -7.24 6.84
CA GLU A 621 -15.46 -8.20 6.96
C GLU A 621 -16.76 -7.67 6.36
N TYR A 622 -17.16 -6.45 6.73
CA TYR A 622 -18.32 -5.79 6.14
C TYR A 622 -18.27 -5.79 4.61
N SER A 623 -17.10 -5.50 4.04
CA SER A 623 -16.82 -5.54 2.61
C SER A 623 -17.02 -6.95 2.01
N ARG A 624 -16.54 -8.00 2.69
CA ARG A 624 -16.68 -9.40 2.28
C ARG A 624 -18.12 -9.94 2.38
N GLN A 625 -18.93 -9.42 3.30
CA GLN A 625 -20.33 -9.81 3.47
C GLN A 625 -21.24 -9.27 2.35
N GLN A 626 -20.78 -8.29 1.58
CA GLN A 626 -21.54 -7.76 0.45
C GLN A 626 -21.69 -8.80 -0.67
N SER A 627 -22.86 -8.79 -1.34
CA SER A 627 -23.15 -9.71 -2.44
C SER A 627 -22.07 -9.66 -3.52
N ALA A 628 -21.70 -10.83 -4.05
CA ALA A 628 -20.78 -10.92 -5.20
C ALA A 628 -21.29 -10.17 -6.44
N MET A 629 -22.61 -9.91 -6.55
CA MET A 629 -23.19 -9.11 -7.63
C MET A 629 -23.09 -7.58 -7.39
N ALA A 630 -22.79 -7.16 -6.16
CA ALA A 630 -22.63 -5.77 -5.76
C ALA A 630 -21.50 -5.63 -4.71
N PRO A 631 -20.24 -5.98 -5.07
CA PRO A 631 -19.13 -5.90 -4.15
C PRO A 631 -18.88 -4.46 -3.71
N ARG A 632 -18.49 -4.28 -2.45
CA ARG A 632 -17.95 -3.01 -1.95
C ARG A 632 -16.46 -3.15 -1.76
N HIS A 633 -15.76 -2.03 -1.90
CA HIS A 633 -14.34 -1.91 -1.65
C HIS A 633 -14.15 -0.79 -0.64
N VAL A 634 -13.63 -1.15 0.54
CA VAL A 634 -13.39 -0.23 1.64
C VAL A 634 -11.90 -0.07 1.86
N LEU A 635 -11.39 1.12 1.59
CA LEU A 635 -10.05 1.57 1.95
C LEU A 635 -10.14 2.26 3.31
N TYR A 636 -9.43 1.76 4.31
CA TYR A 636 -9.38 2.37 5.64
C TYR A 636 -8.07 3.14 5.83
N GLY A 637 -8.18 4.30 6.44
CA GLY A 637 -7.11 5.25 6.67
C GLY A 637 -7.19 5.83 8.07
N CYS A 638 -6.06 6.24 8.62
CA CYS A 638 -6.02 6.91 9.91
C CYS A 638 -4.82 7.88 10.01
N THR A 639 -4.89 8.81 10.95
CA THR A 639 -3.73 9.68 11.28
C THR A 639 -2.54 8.88 11.80
N GLU A 640 -2.82 7.90 12.65
CA GLU A 640 -1.85 7.06 13.35
C GLU A 640 -2.49 5.70 13.58
N LEU A 641 -1.74 4.61 13.44
CA LEU A 641 -2.25 3.29 13.81
C LEU A 641 -1.84 3.01 15.26
N LEU A 642 -2.83 2.96 16.16
CA LEU A 642 -2.64 2.84 17.60
C LEU A 642 -3.19 1.50 18.10
N ASN A 643 -2.37 0.80 18.89
CA ASN A 643 -2.85 -0.24 19.79
C ASN A 643 -3.40 0.40 21.08
N ALA A 644 -4.03 -0.41 21.94
CA ALA A 644 -4.65 0.08 23.16
C ALA A 644 -3.63 0.73 24.12
N GLU A 645 -2.41 0.20 24.18
CA GLU A 645 -1.32 0.76 24.99
C GLU A 645 -0.93 2.17 24.52
N GLY A 646 -0.63 2.34 23.23
CA GLY A 646 -0.26 3.64 22.66
C GLY A 646 -1.38 4.67 22.81
N PHE A 647 -2.64 4.24 22.69
CA PHE A 647 -3.78 5.13 22.93
C PHE A 647 -3.91 5.52 24.41
N LEU A 648 -3.75 4.57 25.35
CA LEU A 648 -3.71 4.86 26.79
C LEU A 648 -2.57 5.81 27.17
N THR A 649 -1.41 5.72 26.53
CA THR A 649 -0.31 6.67 26.74
C THR A 649 -0.74 8.09 26.38
N GLN A 650 -1.34 8.30 25.22
CA GLN A 650 -1.83 9.63 24.82
C GLN A 650 -2.92 10.16 25.76
N LEU A 651 -3.83 9.29 26.23
CA LEU A 651 -4.85 9.65 27.22
C LEU A 651 -4.25 9.99 28.59
N THR A 652 -3.17 9.31 28.98
CA THR A 652 -2.43 9.58 30.21
C THR A 652 -1.82 10.97 30.17
N GLU A 653 -1.17 11.34 29.06
CA GLU A 653 -0.61 12.67 28.87
C GLU A 653 -1.69 13.77 28.98
N LEU A 654 -2.84 13.57 28.33
CA LEU A 654 -3.99 14.45 28.49
C LEU A 654 -4.46 14.52 29.95
N GLY A 655 -4.60 13.37 30.63
CA GLY A 655 -4.97 13.32 32.04
C GLY A 655 -4.07 14.17 32.94
N THR A 656 -2.77 14.18 32.66
CA THR A 656 -1.77 14.96 33.43
C THR A 656 -1.79 16.46 33.13
N SER A 657 -1.89 16.86 31.87
CA SER A 657 -1.87 18.27 31.47
C SER A 657 -3.07 19.03 32.06
N PHE A 658 -4.26 18.42 32.02
CA PHE A 658 -5.46 18.95 32.66
C PHE A 658 -5.37 19.02 34.19
N GLY A 659 -4.60 18.13 34.84
CA GLY A 659 -4.42 18.11 36.29
C GLY A 659 -3.66 19.32 36.83
N ARG A 660 -2.79 19.94 36.01
CA ARG A 660 -2.00 21.13 36.39
C ARG A 660 -2.77 22.44 36.23
N GLU A 661 -3.68 22.53 35.26
CA GLU A 661 -4.46 23.74 34.97
C GLU A 661 -5.80 23.83 35.74
N GLY A 662 -6.30 22.70 36.27
CA GLY A 662 -7.56 22.64 37.03
C GLY A 662 -7.63 23.46 38.34
N ARG A 663 -6.58 24.23 38.68
CA ARG A 663 -6.62 25.22 39.78
C ARG A 663 -7.00 26.63 39.32
N SER A 664 -7.09 26.89 38.02
CA SER A 664 -7.56 28.17 37.51
C SER A 664 -8.28 27.96 36.19
N PHE A 665 -9.62 27.85 36.20
CA PHE A 665 -10.53 28.52 35.26
C PHE A 665 -11.96 28.05 35.53
N GLY A 666 -12.82 29.00 35.88
CA GLY A 666 -14.26 28.81 35.90
C GLY A 666 -14.83 28.66 34.49
N GLN A 667 -15.89 27.87 34.39
CA GLN A 667 -16.86 27.75 33.29
C GLN A 667 -16.59 28.62 32.05
N ARG A 668 -16.14 28.00 30.96
CA ARG A 668 -16.45 28.47 29.61
C ARG A 668 -17.04 27.31 28.82
N THR A 669 -18.25 27.55 28.31
CA THR A 669 -18.98 26.71 27.35
C THR A 669 -18.27 26.68 26.00
N PRO A 670 -18.48 25.64 25.17
CA PRO A 670 -17.97 25.61 23.80
C PRO A 670 -18.55 26.78 23.01
N LEU A 671 -17.69 27.50 22.28
CA LEU A 671 -18.07 28.59 21.41
C LEU A 671 -18.93 28.07 20.25
N SER A 672 -20.20 28.48 20.22
CA SER A 672 -21.06 28.36 19.05
C SER A 672 -20.58 29.33 17.96
N LEU A 673 -20.04 28.80 16.86
CA LEU A 673 -19.71 29.61 15.68
C LEU A 673 -20.98 29.82 14.84
N ASN A 674 -21.76 30.84 15.20
CA ASN A 674 -22.82 31.36 14.36
C ASN A 674 -22.81 32.89 14.44
N THR A 675 -22.17 33.54 13.46
CA THR A 675 -22.65 34.75 12.76
C THR A 675 -21.59 35.26 11.80
N PHE A 676 -21.78 35.04 10.50
CA PHE A 676 -21.26 35.93 9.46
C PHE A 676 -22.33 37.00 9.18
N GLY A 677 -21.96 38.27 9.30
CA GLY A 677 -22.78 39.41 8.93
C GLY A 677 -21.91 40.60 8.56
N ASN A 678 -22.07 41.06 7.32
CA ASN A 678 -21.45 42.25 6.70
C ASN A 678 -21.43 43.50 7.59
N GLY A 679 -20.38 44.30 7.49
CA GLY A 679 -20.38 45.68 7.99
C GLY A 679 -19.08 46.42 7.75
N SER A 680 -19.14 47.45 6.90
CA SER A 680 -18.09 48.38 6.50
C SER A 680 -17.77 49.46 7.55
N ASP A 681 -16.54 49.97 7.46
CA ASP A 681 -16.12 51.38 7.66
C ASP A 681 -15.89 51.98 9.06
N LYS A 682 -14.74 52.67 9.16
CA LYS A 682 -14.39 53.88 9.95
C LYS A 682 -13.69 53.81 11.33
N SER A 683 -12.43 54.32 11.29
CA SER A 683 -11.80 55.41 12.06
C SER A 683 -11.55 55.34 13.57
N ASP A 684 -10.30 55.74 13.88
CA ASP A 684 -9.82 56.58 15.00
C ASP A 684 -9.63 55.99 16.41
N ASP A 685 -8.34 55.94 16.81
CA ASP A 685 -7.73 56.75 17.89
C ASP A 685 -6.73 55.99 18.79
N THR A 686 -5.46 56.40 18.67
CA THR A 686 -4.33 56.25 19.62
C THR A 686 -4.53 57.12 20.87
N PRO A 687 -3.91 56.87 22.06
CA PRO A 687 -2.45 57.07 22.31
C PRO A 687 -1.78 55.99 23.19
N VAL A 688 -0.55 55.55 22.91
CA VAL A 688 0.77 56.05 23.37
C VAL A 688 0.99 56.03 24.89
N LEU A 689 1.97 55.23 25.33
CA LEU A 689 2.97 55.63 26.34
C LEU A 689 4.28 54.83 26.17
N GLU A 690 5.38 55.58 26.15
CA GLU A 690 6.76 55.22 25.82
C GLU A 690 7.59 54.72 27.01
N SER A 691 8.69 53.99 26.73
CA SER A 691 10.06 54.29 27.22
C SER A 691 11.04 53.21 26.69
N GLN A 692 11.81 53.50 25.64
CA GLN A 692 13.18 54.06 25.61
C GLN A 692 14.32 53.09 26.03
N ASN A 693 15.14 52.67 25.05
CA ASN A 693 16.61 52.88 25.04
C ASN A 693 17.31 52.41 23.74
N THR A 694 17.69 53.40 22.91
CA THR A 694 18.87 53.65 22.03
C THR A 694 19.92 52.57 21.63
N ILE A 695 20.06 52.29 20.29
CA ILE A 695 21.12 52.67 19.26
C ILE A 695 22.63 52.46 19.61
N PRO A 696 23.62 52.12 18.71
CA PRO A 696 23.80 52.45 17.25
C PRO A 696 24.22 51.29 16.29
N SER A 697 23.86 51.24 14.99
CA SER A 697 24.19 52.02 13.75
C SER A 697 25.23 51.34 12.83
N SER A 698 24.86 51.03 11.58
CA SER A 698 25.61 51.36 10.34
C SER A 698 24.95 50.78 9.07
N SER A 699 24.62 51.68 8.15
CA SER A 699 24.18 51.50 6.75
C SER A 699 25.42 51.31 5.82
N PRO A 700 25.34 51.16 4.47
CA PRO A 700 24.20 51.39 3.58
C PRO A 700 23.98 50.41 2.40
N ALA A 701 22.79 50.49 1.82
CA ALA A 701 22.43 49.97 0.51
C ALA A 701 22.71 51.01 -0.60
N PRO A 702 22.90 50.59 -1.86
CA PRO A 702 22.68 51.45 -3.01
C PRO A 702 21.39 51.09 -3.78
N SER A 703 20.87 52.15 -4.38
CA SER A 703 19.67 52.33 -5.19
C SER A 703 19.70 51.64 -6.56
N SER A 704 18.51 51.39 -7.11
CA SER A 704 18.32 51.37 -8.57
C SER A 704 16.91 51.86 -8.96
N PRO A 705 16.74 52.47 -10.16
CA PRO A 705 15.69 53.44 -10.42
C PRO A 705 14.48 52.88 -11.19
N SER A 706 13.36 53.59 -11.04
CA SER A 706 12.16 53.48 -11.88
C SER A 706 12.40 54.01 -13.29
N PHE A 707 11.84 53.35 -14.32
CA PHE A 707 11.38 54.01 -15.53
C PHE A 707 10.11 53.34 -16.08
N LYS A 708 9.09 54.17 -16.31
CA LYS A 708 7.83 53.87 -16.99
C LYS A 708 8.00 54.22 -18.48
N HIS A 709 7.36 53.46 -19.39
CA HIS A 709 6.60 54.03 -20.51
C HIS A 709 5.66 52.99 -21.18
N THR A 710 4.37 53.28 -21.05
CA THR A 710 3.19 53.13 -21.94
C THR A 710 3.53 53.02 -23.45
N VAL A 711 2.82 52.40 -24.42
CA VAL A 711 1.41 52.12 -24.82
C VAL A 711 1.54 50.99 -25.90
N ALA A 712 0.67 50.00 -26.18
CA ALA A 712 -0.71 50.08 -26.66
C ALA A 712 -1.39 48.70 -26.76
N LYS A 713 -2.67 48.67 -26.42
CA LYS A 713 -3.66 47.59 -26.65
C LYS A 713 -4.01 47.46 -28.13
N THR A 714 -4.38 46.25 -28.58
CA THR A 714 -5.69 45.92 -29.21
C THR A 714 -5.81 44.40 -29.29
N LEU A 715 -7.01 43.86 -29.02
CA LEU A 715 -7.58 42.53 -29.32
C LEU A 715 -8.18 41.83 -28.09
N LEU A 716 -9.47 42.06 -27.83
CA LEU A 716 -10.43 40.97 -27.53
C LEU A 716 -11.85 41.54 -27.41
N ASN A 717 -12.70 41.27 -28.41
CA ASN A 717 -14.06 40.78 -28.23
C ASN A 717 -14.79 40.78 -29.58
N LYS A 718 -15.10 39.57 -30.07
CA LYS A 718 -16.33 39.20 -30.78
C LYS A 718 -16.17 37.79 -31.35
N ARG A 719 -16.87 36.82 -30.77
CA ARG A 719 -17.85 35.96 -31.46
C ARG A 719 -18.19 34.73 -30.63
N ASN A 720 -19.35 34.79 -29.98
CA ASN A 720 -20.29 33.68 -29.96
C ASN A 720 -21.36 34.01 -31.00
N GLU A 721 -21.52 33.16 -32.01
CA GLU A 721 -22.77 32.92 -32.75
C GLU A 721 -22.46 31.99 -33.92
N ALA A 722 -22.89 30.73 -33.82
CA ALA A 722 -23.53 29.95 -34.90
C ALA A 722 -23.61 28.46 -34.49
N THR A 723 -24.76 28.07 -33.97
CA THR A 723 -25.28 26.70 -34.10
C THR A 723 -26.66 26.80 -34.72
N LYS A 724 -26.90 26.17 -35.88
CA LYS A 724 -28.10 25.35 -36.18
C LYS A 724 -28.18 24.89 -37.64
N SER A 725 -28.80 23.70 -37.74
CA SER A 725 -29.44 23.06 -38.91
C SER A 725 -28.53 22.07 -39.66
N THR A 726 -28.83 20.77 -39.72
CA THR A 726 -30.15 20.17 -39.99
C THR A 726 -30.38 18.82 -39.28
N ASN A 727 -31.64 18.64 -38.85
CA ASN A 727 -32.25 17.43 -38.29
C ASN A 727 -32.65 16.43 -39.38
N ARG A 728 -32.61 15.12 -39.08
CA ARG A 728 -33.80 14.24 -38.86
C ARG A 728 -33.43 12.76 -39.01
N SER A 729 -33.69 11.98 -37.97
CA SER A 729 -33.78 10.52 -38.01
C SER A 729 -35.00 10.04 -37.22
N ALA A 730 -35.72 9.09 -37.81
CA ALA A 730 -36.76 8.26 -37.22
C ALA A 730 -36.76 6.91 -37.98
N PRO A 731 -37.40 5.85 -37.48
CA PRO A 731 -37.15 5.14 -36.23
C PRO A 731 -36.58 3.72 -36.48
N ILE A 732 -36.08 3.11 -35.41
CA ILE A 732 -35.41 1.79 -35.36
C ILE A 732 -36.37 0.64 -35.73
N LYS A 733 -35.94 -0.25 -36.64
CA LYS A 733 -36.39 -1.65 -36.72
C LYS A 733 -35.21 -2.59 -36.53
N LYS A 734 -35.38 -3.56 -35.63
CA LYS A 734 -34.45 -4.64 -35.30
C LYS A 734 -34.34 -5.63 -36.46
N THR A 735 -33.12 -6.00 -36.84
CA THR A 735 -32.80 -7.34 -37.38
C THR A 735 -31.36 -7.72 -37.03
N HIS A 736 -31.20 -8.90 -36.44
CA HIS A 736 -29.93 -9.59 -36.26
C HIS A 736 -29.28 -9.90 -37.62
N HIS A 737 -27.99 -9.60 -37.80
CA HIS A 737 -27.06 -10.48 -38.51
C HIS A 737 -25.60 -10.14 -38.21
N ALA A 738 -24.79 -11.20 -38.27
CA ALA A 738 -23.39 -11.27 -37.93
C ALA A 738 -22.47 -10.47 -38.88
N ASP A 739 -21.24 -10.27 -38.40
CA ASP A 739 -20.02 -9.93 -39.13
C ASP A 739 -19.96 -8.61 -39.90
N ASN A 740 -19.38 -7.60 -39.24
CA ASN A 740 -18.39 -6.69 -39.85
C ASN A 740 -17.72 -5.82 -38.76
N VAL A 741 -16.68 -6.36 -38.12
CA VAL A 741 -15.62 -5.54 -37.51
C VAL A 741 -14.47 -5.51 -38.53
N PRO A 742 -13.90 -4.36 -38.90
CA PRO A 742 -12.74 -4.35 -39.78
C PRO A 742 -11.62 -5.14 -39.10
N ARG A 743 -11.19 -6.26 -39.71
CA ARG A 743 -10.02 -7.02 -39.24
C ARG A 743 -8.81 -6.09 -39.27
N SER A 744 -8.34 -5.65 -38.12
CA SER A 744 -7.04 -5.00 -37.99
C SER A 744 -5.96 -5.92 -38.56
N LYS A 745 -5.02 -5.38 -39.35
CA LYS A 745 -3.84 -6.16 -39.79
C LYS A 745 -3.10 -6.62 -38.53
N ASN A 746 -2.94 -7.94 -38.38
CA ASN A 746 -2.15 -8.55 -37.32
C ASN A 746 -0.70 -8.70 -37.82
N LEU A 747 0.25 -8.02 -37.20
CA LEU A 747 1.69 -8.10 -37.48
C LEU A 747 2.40 -8.91 -36.39
N LEU A 748 3.53 -9.54 -36.73
CA LEU A 748 4.34 -10.31 -35.78
C LEU A 748 5.81 -9.93 -35.89
N ILE A 749 6.40 -9.46 -34.78
CA ILE A 749 7.82 -9.14 -34.68
C ILE A 749 8.48 -10.23 -33.84
N VAL A 750 9.53 -10.86 -34.38
CA VAL A 750 10.22 -11.98 -33.74
C VAL A 750 11.68 -11.65 -33.50
N GLY A 751 12.06 -11.53 -32.23
CA GLY A 751 13.45 -11.34 -31.83
C GLY A 751 14.13 -12.68 -31.69
N LEU A 752 15.28 -12.89 -32.33
CA LEU A 752 16.07 -14.10 -32.18
C LEU A 752 17.12 -13.95 -31.07
N GLY A 753 17.38 -15.06 -30.38
CA GLY A 753 18.30 -15.14 -29.23
C GLY A 753 18.26 -16.54 -28.60
N ASN A 754 19.17 -16.76 -27.66
CA ASN A 754 19.19 -17.94 -26.79
C ASN A 754 18.57 -17.62 -25.42
N PRO A 755 17.72 -18.50 -24.86
CA PRO A 755 17.18 -18.36 -23.51
C PRO A 755 18.24 -18.72 -22.45
N GLY A 756 18.25 -18.02 -21.32
CA GLY A 756 19.21 -18.24 -20.23
C GLY A 756 19.88 -16.94 -19.78
N LYS A 757 20.26 -16.84 -18.50
CA LYS A 757 20.87 -15.63 -17.94
C LYS A 757 22.26 -15.38 -18.52
N GLU A 758 22.99 -16.45 -18.79
CA GLU A 758 24.32 -16.48 -19.38
C GLU A 758 24.34 -15.87 -20.80
N TYR A 759 23.22 -15.93 -21.54
CA TYR A 759 23.13 -15.40 -22.90
C TYR A 759 22.60 -13.96 -22.98
N ALA A 760 22.06 -13.43 -21.87
CA ALA A 760 21.27 -12.19 -21.86
C ALA A 760 21.98 -10.99 -22.53
N MET A 761 23.30 -10.88 -22.39
CA MET A 761 24.11 -9.79 -22.94
C MET A 761 25.10 -10.24 -24.01
N THR A 762 24.84 -11.38 -24.65
CA THR A 762 25.66 -11.90 -25.75
C THR A 762 25.27 -11.25 -27.07
N ARG A 763 26.20 -11.20 -28.02
CA ARG A 763 25.95 -10.67 -29.37
C ARG A 763 24.78 -11.38 -30.06
N HIS A 764 24.63 -12.68 -29.83
CA HIS A 764 23.53 -13.50 -30.38
C HIS A 764 22.14 -13.13 -29.85
N ASN A 765 22.07 -12.38 -28.75
CA ASN A 765 20.81 -11.90 -28.18
C ASN A 765 20.43 -10.49 -28.66
N ALA A 766 21.10 -9.92 -29.66
CA ALA A 766 20.75 -8.61 -30.21
C ALA A 766 19.27 -8.51 -30.66
N GLY A 767 18.72 -9.59 -31.22
CA GLY A 767 17.31 -9.68 -31.58
C GLY A 767 16.36 -9.65 -30.37
N PHE A 768 16.69 -10.35 -29.29
CA PHE A 768 15.95 -10.26 -28.01
C PHE A 768 16.03 -8.85 -27.42
N LEU A 769 17.22 -8.24 -27.40
CA LEU A 769 17.41 -6.90 -26.86
C LEU A 769 16.56 -5.86 -27.59
N ALA A 770 16.51 -5.91 -28.93
CA ALA A 770 15.69 -5.01 -29.73
C ALA A 770 14.19 -5.20 -29.48
N VAL A 771 13.73 -6.45 -29.38
CA VAL A 771 12.32 -6.76 -29.14
C VAL A 771 11.89 -6.48 -27.69
N ASP A 772 12.78 -6.64 -26.71
CA ASP A 772 12.55 -6.21 -25.34
C ASP A 772 12.43 -4.68 -25.23
N LEU A 773 13.27 -3.95 -25.96
CA LEU A 773 13.19 -2.49 -26.04
C LEU A 773 11.88 -2.04 -26.72
N LEU A 774 11.49 -2.67 -27.83
CA LEU A 774 10.22 -2.41 -28.51
C LEU A 774 9.02 -2.71 -27.59
N ALA A 775 9.01 -3.84 -26.89
CA ALA A 775 7.92 -4.20 -25.99
C ALA A 775 7.70 -3.15 -24.91
N ARG A 776 8.78 -2.61 -24.32
CA ARG A 776 8.69 -1.52 -23.34
C ARG A 776 8.16 -0.23 -23.96
N ARG A 777 8.66 0.14 -25.14
CA ARG A 777 8.25 1.36 -25.87
C ARG A 777 6.77 1.33 -26.24
N LEU A 778 6.26 0.15 -26.64
CA LEU A 778 4.85 -0.04 -26.98
C LEU A 778 3.96 -0.35 -25.75
N GLY A 779 4.54 -0.65 -24.59
CA GLY A 779 3.79 -1.02 -23.38
C GLY A 779 3.24 -2.46 -23.39
N ALA A 780 3.84 -3.36 -24.18
CA ALA A 780 3.52 -4.78 -24.28
C ALA A 780 4.18 -5.60 -23.16
N ASP A 781 3.43 -6.50 -22.53
CA ASP A 781 3.96 -7.40 -21.49
C ASP A 781 4.18 -8.81 -22.07
N PHE A 782 5.38 -9.37 -21.88
CA PHE A 782 5.68 -10.74 -22.25
C PHE A 782 5.09 -11.74 -21.25
N ARG A 783 4.50 -12.82 -21.77
CA ARG A 783 4.12 -13.99 -20.98
C ARG A 783 4.67 -15.25 -21.62
N LEU A 784 5.20 -16.15 -20.79
CA LEU A 784 5.60 -17.46 -21.27
C LEU A 784 4.39 -18.23 -21.80
N ARG A 785 4.48 -18.71 -23.04
CA ARG A 785 3.45 -19.52 -23.69
C ARG A 785 4.07 -20.83 -24.15
N SER A 786 3.86 -21.89 -23.38
CA SER A 786 4.36 -23.25 -23.70
C SER A 786 3.91 -23.72 -25.10
N ALA A 787 2.67 -23.41 -25.49
CA ALA A 787 2.13 -23.69 -26.81
C ALA A 787 2.91 -23.02 -27.96
N PHE A 788 3.59 -21.89 -27.69
CA PHE A 788 4.39 -21.17 -28.67
C PHE A 788 5.90 -21.48 -28.54
N GLN A 789 6.31 -22.20 -27.50
CA GLN A 789 7.72 -22.35 -27.13
C GLN A 789 8.45 -20.99 -27.12
N GLY A 790 7.81 -19.99 -26.52
CA GLY A 790 8.30 -18.63 -26.52
C GLY A 790 7.62 -17.74 -25.49
N GLU A 791 8.26 -16.63 -25.19
CA GLU A 791 7.63 -15.48 -24.54
C GLU A 791 6.88 -14.68 -25.59
N TYR A 792 5.59 -14.44 -25.35
CA TYR A 792 4.72 -13.73 -26.29
C TYR A 792 4.02 -12.56 -25.61
N GLY A 793 4.04 -11.41 -26.28
CA GLY A 793 3.32 -10.19 -25.92
C GLY A 793 2.47 -9.71 -27.10
N CYS A 794 1.44 -8.92 -26.83
CA CYS A 794 0.60 -8.33 -27.87
C CYS A 794 0.19 -6.92 -27.46
N VAL A 795 0.13 -6.01 -28.43
CA VAL A 795 -0.24 -4.61 -28.23
C VAL A 795 -0.98 -4.05 -29.43
N ALA A 796 -1.94 -3.16 -29.19
CA ALA A 796 -2.54 -2.36 -30.25
C ALA A 796 -1.70 -1.09 -30.43
N TYR A 797 -1.11 -0.88 -31.61
CA TYR A 797 -0.28 0.27 -31.93
C TYR A 797 -0.72 0.90 -33.24
N LYS A 798 -1.06 2.20 -33.21
CA LYS A 798 -1.55 2.97 -34.38
C LYS A 798 -2.63 2.24 -35.21
N GLY A 799 -3.57 1.59 -34.53
CA GLY A 799 -4.68 0.86 -35.15
C GLY A 799 -4.35 -0.54 -35.70
N LYS A 800 -3.10 -1.00 -35.56
CA LYS A 800 -2.64 -2.34 -35.94
C LYS A 800 -2.44 -3.20 -34.68
N SER A 801 -2.71 -4.50 -34.78
CA SER A 801 -2.44 -5.45 -33.68
C SER A 801 -1.04 -6.03 -33.90
N VAL A 802 -0.15 -5.82 -32.94
CA VAL A 802 1.26 -6.15 -33.04
C VAL A 802 1.59 -7.23 -32.01
N GLY A 803 1.89 -8.43 -32.49
CA GLY A 803 2.43 -9.54 -31.69
C GLY A 803 3.95 -9.44 -31.59
N LEU A 804 4.49 -9.69 -30.40
CA LEU A 804 5.93 -9.76 -30.13
C LEU A 804 6.27 -11.16 -29.65
N LEU A 805 7.30 -11.78 -30.24
CA LEU A 805 7.74 -13.13 -29.90
C LEU A 805 9.24 -13.18 -29.62
N LYS A 806 9.61 -13.80 -28.50
CA LYS A 806 10.97 -14.27 -28.22
C LYS A 806 10.94 -15.79 -28.03
N PRO A 807 11.45 -16.59 -28.99
CA PRO A 807 11.52 -18.03 -28.83
C PRO A 807 12.28 -18.44 -27.56
N THR A 808 11.75 -19.37 -26.77
CA THR A 808 12.47 -19.98 -25.63
C THR A 808 13.16 -21.29 -26.03
N THR A 809 13.42 -21.45 -27.34
CA THR A 809 14.23 -22.51 -27.92
C THR A 809 15.66 -22.00 -28.15
N PHE A 810 16.65 -22.89 -28.18
CA PHE A 810 17.98 -22.52 -28.69
C PHE A 810 17.92 -22.02 -30.14
N MET A 811 18.90 -21.19 -30.51
CA MET A 811 18.93 -20.45 -31.78
C MET A 811 18.67 -21.33 -33.01
N ASN A 812 19.24 -22.54 -33.06
CA ASN A 812 19.06 -23.47 -34.18
C ASN A 812 17.64 -24.07 -34.28
N ARG A 813 16.76 -23.82 -33.31
CA ARG A 813 15.37 -24.31 -33.25
C ARG A 813 14.34 -23.16 -33.24
N SER A 814 14.76 -21.90 -33.40
CA SER A 814 13.87 -20.73 -33.37
C SER A 814 12.74 -20.78 -34.40
N GLY A 815 12.93 -21.45 -35.54
CA GLY A 815 11.89 -21.63 -36.55
C GLY A 815 10.68 -22.42 -36.06
N GLN A 816 10.85 -23.33 -35.09
CA GLN A 816 9.77 -24.13 -34.52
C GLN A 816 8.78 -23.26 -33.73
N SER A 817 9.32 -22.33 -32.93
CA SER A 817 8.51 -21.37 -32.17
C SER A 817 7.73 -20.44 -33.10
N LEU A 818 8.41 -19.85 -34.10
CA LEU A 818 7.75 -18.98 -35.09
C LEU A 818 6.63 -19.72 -35.83
N ARG A 819 6.88 -20.95 -36.30
CA ARG A 819 5.87 -21.75 -37.01
C ARG A 819 4.62 -21.99 -36.16
N LYS A 820 4.78 -22.30 -34.87
CA LYS A 820 3.65 -22.49 -33.93
C LYS A 820 2.79 -21.25 -33.80
N VAL A 821 3.39 -20.07 -33.73
CA VAL A 821 2.65 -18.79 -33.63
C VAL A 821 1.90 -18.48 -34.92
N LEU A 822 2.52 -18.69 -36.09
CA LEU A 822 1.84 -18.51 -37.38
C LEU A 822 0.65 -19.45 -37.54
N ASP A 823 0.80 -20.72 -37.15
CA ASP A 823 -0.27 -21.72 -37.25
C ASP A 823 -1.42 -21.45 -36.28
N TYR A 824 -1.12 -20.91 -35.11
CA TYR A 824 -2.11 -20.55 -34.10
C TYR A 824 -2.95 -19.34 -34.53
N PHE A 825 -2.31 -18.26 -34.98
CA PHE A 825 -2.98 -17.01 -35.34
C PHE A 825 -3.38 -16.91 -36.82
N LYS A 826 -3.05 -17.90 -37.63
CA LYS A 826 -3.29 -17.94 -39.08
C LYS A 826 -2.71 -16.71 -39.80
N LEU A 827 -1.49 -16.33 -39.41
CA LEU A 827 -0.81 -15.16 -39.97
C LEU A 827 -0.07 -15.53 -41.27
N PRO A 828 -0.14 -14.67 -42.31
CA PRO A 828 0.68 -14.85 -43.49
C PRO A 828 2.16 -14.55 -43.18
N VAL A 829 3.09 -15.18 -43.90
CA VAL A 829 4.53 -14.95 -43.71
C VAL A 829 4.92 -13.49 -43.99
N SER A 830 4.19 -12.80 -44.88
CA SER A 830 4.40 -11.39 -45.19
C SER A 830 4.14 -10.44 -44.02
N SER A 831 3.39 -10.85 -43.00
CA SER A 831 3.13 -10.05 -41.79
C SER A 831 4.19 -10.25 -40.70
N VAL A 832 5.29 -10.94 -41.00
CA VAL A 832 6.37 -11.25 -40.05
C VAL A 832 7.59 -10.36 -40.32
N LEU A 833 8.17 -9.83 -39.24
CA LEU A 833 9.50 -9.22 -39.23
C LEU A 833 10.41 -9.95 -38.24
N VAL A 834 11.49 -10.54 -38.73
CA VAL A 834 12.49 -11.25 -37.90
C VAL A 834 13.67 -10.34 -37.58
N VAL A 835 13.97 -10.15 -36.30
CA VAL A 835 15.07 -9.31 -35.82
C VAL A 835 16.22 -10.20 -35.32
N VAL A 836 17.42 -9.98 -35.85
CA VAL A 836 18.53 -10.95 -35.78
C VAL A 836 19.89 -10.25 -35.78
N ASP A 837 20.89 -10.85 -35.13
CA ASP A 837 22.29 -10.43 -35.19
C ASP A 837 22.95 -10.74 -36.54
N GLU A 838 23.85 -9.87 -36.98
CA GLU A 838 24.56 -9.98 -38.25
C GLU A 838 26.06 -9.68 -38.07
N VAL A 839 26.87 -10.71 -38.29
CA VAL A 839 28.33 -10.66 -38.14
C VAL A 839 29.01 -9.94 -39.31
N ALA A 840 28.35 -9.86 -40.47
CA ALA A 840 28.88 -9.15 -41.63
C ALA A 840 28.67 -7.63 -41.56
N LEU A 841 27.95 -7.13 -40.55
CA LEU A 841 27.72 -5.71 -40.31
C LEU A 841 28.49 -5.27 -39.08
N ASP A 842 29.15 -4.12 -39.19
CA ASP A 842 29.84 -3.50 -38.07
C ASP A 842 28.84 -3.05 -37.00
N ILE A 843 29.29 -3.02 -35.74
CA ILE A 843 28.46 -2.52 -34.62
C ILE A 843 28.11 -1.06 -34.89
N GLY A 844 26.82 -0.73 -34.77
CA GLY A 844 26.27 0.57 -35.16
C GLY A 844 25.50 0.56 -36.48
N GLN A 845 25.54 -0.54 -37.23
CA GLN A 845 24.82 -0.67 -38.50
C GLN A 845 23.59 -1.59 -38.37
N ILE A 846 22.48 -1.17 -38.96
CA ILE A 846 21.29 -2.00 -39.15
C ILE A 846 20.95 -2.13 -40.63
N ARG A 847 20.27 -3.22 -41.00
CA ARG A 847 19.83 -3.42 -42.39
C ARG A 847 18.49 -4.15 -42.47
N LEU A 848 17.51 -3.54 -43.12
CA LEU A 848 16.22 -4.16 -43.42
C LEU A 848 16.28 -4.89 -44.77
N ARG A 849 15.73 -6.10 -44.85
CA ARG A 849 15.66 -6.93 -46.07
C ARG A 849 14.32 -7.67 -46.13
N GLN A 850 13.76 -7.82 -47.33
CA GLN A 850 12.56 -8.64 -47.57
C GLN A 850 12.86 -10.09 -48.01
N THR A 851 14.06 -10.34 -48.56
CA THR A 851 14.48 -11.66 -49.04
C THR A 851 16.00 -11.83 -49.01
N GLY A 852 16.47 -13.07 -49.21
CA GLY A 852 17.88 -13.50 -49.32
C GLY A 852 18.24 -14.66 -48.38
N SER A 853 19.49 -15.11 -48.39
CA SER A 853 19.92 -16.30 -47.62
C SER A 853 20.14 -16.07 -46.12
N ALA A 854 20.13 -17.17 -45.36
CA ALA A 854 20.48 -17.21 -43.95
C ALA A 854 21.91 -16.71 -43.62
N GLY A 855 22.81 -16.59 -44.60
CA GLY A 855 24.15 -16.01 -44.38
C GLY A 855 24.98 -16.72 -43.32
N GLY A 856 24.75 -18.02 -43.09
CA GLY A 856 25.40 -18.79 -42.03
C GLY A 856 24.67 -18.78 -40.68
N HIS A 857 23.74 -17.84 -40.43
CA HIS A 857 23.03 -17.66 -39.16
C HIS A 857 22.07 -18.83 -38.85
N ASN A 858 22.29 -19.50 -37.70
CA ASN A 858 21.56 -20.73 -37.33
C ASN A 858 20.06 -20.50 -37.12
N GLY A 859 19.67 -19.34 -36.58
CA GLY A 859 18.26 -18.98 -36.41
C GLY A 859 17.54 -18.76 -37.73
N LEU A 860 18.22 -18.18 -38.73
CA LEU A 860 17.62 -17.98 -40.05
C LEU A 860 17.52 -19.30 -40.82
N LYS A 861 18.54 -20.18 -40.73
CA LYS A 861 18.46 -21.55 -41.26
C LYS A 861 17.27 -22.32 -40.68
N SER A 862 17.04 -22.18 -39.37
CA SER A 862 15.91 -22.80 -38.67
C SER A 862 14.56 -22.29 -39.21
N ILE A 863 14.43 -20.97 -39.37
CA ILE A 863 13.24 -20.32 -39.92
C ILE A 863 12.99 -20.73 -41.37
N GLU A 864 14.00 -20.66 -42.24
CA GLU A 864 13.89 -21.06 -43.65
C GLU A 864 13.43 -22.53 -43.79
N SER A 865 13.98 -23.42 -42.95
CA SER A 865 13.58 -24.84 -42.90
C SER A 865 12.12 -25.03 -42.47
N CYS A 866 11.68 -24.31 -41.43
CA CYS A 866 10.33 -24.44 -40.88
C CYS A 866 9.25 -23.75 -41.74
N LEU A 867 9.58 -22.62 -42.38
CA LEU A 867 8.66 -21.87 -43.24
C LEU A 867 8.65 -22.36 -44.69
N LYS A 868 9.69 -23.10 -45.11
CA LYS A 868 9.93 -23.50 -46.51
C LYS A 868 9.91 -22.31 -47.49
N CYS A 869 10.35 -21.14 -47.01
CA CYS A 869 10.33 -19.88 -47.74
C CYS A 869 11.52 -19.01 -47.29
N LYS A 870 12.07 -18.22 -48.21
CA LYS A 870 13.13 -17.22 -47.95
C LYS A 870 12.62 -15.78 -48.04
N ASP A 871 11.36 -15.60 -48.44
CA ASP A 871 10.71 -14.32 -48.66
C ASP A 871 9.93 -13.91 -47.41
N TYR A 872 10.65 -13.39 -46.43
CA TYR A 872 10.11 -12.80 -45.21
C TYR A 872 10.98 -11.64 -44.75
N ASN A 873 10.35 -10.64 -44.12
CA ASN A 873 11.05 -9.44 -43.70
C ASN A 873 11.99 -9.77 -42.54
N ARG A 874 13.18 -9.17 -42.58
CA ARG A 874 14.16 -9.27 -41.51
C ARG A 874 14.94 -7.99 -41.31
N LEU A 875 15.13 -7.63 -40.06
CA LEU A 875 15.99 -6.55 -39.61
C LEU A 875 17.27 -7.16 -39.03
N ARG A 876 18.40 -6.84 -39.65
CA ARG A 876 19.73 -7.32 -39.28
C ARG A 876 20.42 -6.26 -38.42
N ILE A 877 20.96 -6.67 -37.28
CA ILE A 877 21.64 -5.81 -36.29
C ILE A 877 23.12 -6.17 -36.28
N GLY A 878 24.00 -5.22 -36.58
CA GLY A 878 25.44 -5.45 -36.69
C GLY A 878 26.10 -5.80 -35.36
N VAL A 879 26.82 -6.91 -35.32
CA VAL A 879 27.57 -7.37 -34.13
C VAL A 879 29.08 -7.45 -34.36
N GLY A 880 29.56 -6.96 -35.50
CA GLY A 880 30.97 -6.93 -35.88
C GLY A 880 31.50 -8.30 -36.34
N GLY A 881 32.52 -8.27 -37.20
CA GLY A 881 33.16 -9.46 -37.75
C GLY A 881 33.92 -10.27 -36.69
N ALA A 882 33.86 -11.60 -36.80
CA ALA A 882 34.65 -12.52 -35.99
C ALA A 882 36.00 -12.82 -36.67
N ALA A 883 37.03 -13.10 -35.87
CA ALA A 883 38.29 -13.63 -36.40
C ALA A 883 38.06 -15.00 -37.07
N PRO A 884 38.86 -15.39 -38.07
CA PRO A 884 38.71 -16.69 -38.73
C PRO A 884 38.73 -17.84 -37.71
N GLY A 885 37.67 -18.65 -37.69
CA GLY A 885 37.54 -19.80 -36.79
C GLY A 885 36.91 -19.54 -35.42
N SER A 886 36.67 -18.28 -35.01
CA SER A 886 36.12 -17.95 -33.68
C SER A 886 34.65 -17.50 -33.69
N MET A 887 33.92 -17.80 -34.76
CA MET A 887 32.55 -17.28 -34.96
C MET A 887 31.57 -17.65 -33.84
N VAL A 888 31.65 -18.87 -33.31
CA VAL A 888 30.77 -19.32 -32.19
C VAL A 888 31.07 -18.55 -30.91
N ASP A 889 32.35 -18.42 -30.56
CA ASP A 889 32.78 -17.71 -29.35
C ASP A 889 32.50 -16.21 -29.46
N HIS A 890 32.60 -15.64 -30.66
CA HIS A 890 32.28 -14.23 -30.91
C HIS A 890 30.81 -13.94 -30.65
N VAL A 891 29.89 -14.71 -31.26
CA VAL A 891 28.45 -14.47 -31.10
C VAL A 891 27.95 -14.78 -29.69
N LEU A 892 28.56 -15.74 -29.00
CA LEU A 892 28.28 -16.04 -27.60
C LEU A 892 29.05 -15.12 -26.62
N GLY A 893 29.95 -14.28 -27.11
CA GLY A 893 30.67 -13.29 -26.33
C GLY A 893 29.82 -12.06 -26.02
N GLN A 894 30.13 -11.39 -24.90
CA GLN A 894 29.49 -10.14 -24.52
C GLN A 894 30.11 -8.93 -25.23
N PHE A 895 29.32 -7.86 -25.39
CA PHE A 895 29.82 -6.57 -25.86
C PHE A 895 30.76 -5.95 -24.81
N SER A 896 31.91 -5.46 -25.27
CA SER A 896 32.86 -4.68 -24.48
C SER A 896 32.25 -3.34 -24.06
N ARG A 897 32.90 -2.65 -23.11
CA ARG A 897 32.38 -1.39 -22.55
C ARG A 897 32.23 -0.29 -23.61
N SER A 898 33.14 -0.20 -24.58
CA SER A 898 33.07 0.75 -25.69
C SER A 898 31.97 0.38 -26.70
N GLU A 899 31.85 -0.90 -27.03
CA GLU A 899 30.82 -1.39 -27.96
C GLU A 899 29.39 -1.22 -27.40
N ARG A 900 29.20 -1.32 -26.08
CA ARG A 900 27.88 -1.14 -25.46
C ARG A 900 27.27 0.23 -25.77
N LYS A 901 28.06 1.30 -25.73
CA LYS A 901 27.53 2.64 -26.05
C LYS A 901 27.00 2.71 -27.49
N VAL A 902 27.70 2.08 -28.43
CA VAL A 902 27.29 2.03 -29.84
C VAL A 902 26.09 1.08 -30.04
N LEU A 903 26.03 -0.01 -29.29
CA LEU A 903 24.90 -0.93 -29.27
C LEU A 903 23.60 -0.22 -28.87
N ASP A 904 23.66 0.68 -27.89
CA ASP A 904 22.48 1.36 -27.38
C ASP A 904 21.83 2.25 -28.46
N ASP A 905 22.64 3.06 -29.14
CA ASP A 905 22.23 3.88 -30.28
C ASP A 905 21.67 3.00 -31.42
N MET A 906 22.35 1.88 -31.71
CA MET A 906 21.93 0.94 -32.75
C MET A 906 20.58 0.25 -32.42
N LEU A 907 20.31 -0.05 -31.16
CA LEU A 907 19.04 -0.64 -30.73
C LEU A 907 17.88 0.36 -30.84
N ILE A 908 18.14 1.66 -30.61
CA ILE A 908 17.18 2.74 -30.87
C ILE A 908 16.79 2.72 -32.33
N ASP A 909 17.79 2.75 -33.21
CA ASP A 909 17.60 2.75 -34.64
C ASP A 909 16.83 1.52 -35.12
N ALA A 910 17.13 0.36 -34.53
CA ALA A 910 16.43 -0.87 -34.82
C ALA A 910 14.94 -0.78 -34.44
N VAL A 911 14.63 -0.21 -33.28
CA VAL A 911 13.24 -0.04 -32.83
C VAL A 911 12.49 0.97 -33.68
N GLU A 912 13.11 2.09 -34.04
CA GLU A 912 12.52 3.08 -34.95
C GLU A 912 12.27 2.48 -36.33
N ALA A 913 13.19 1.68 -36.86
CA ALA A 913 13.00 0.93 -38.09
C ALA A 913 11.83 -0.07 -38.00
N ILE A 914 11.60 -0.70 -36.85
CA ILE A 914 10.45 -1.59 -36.62
C ILE A 914 9.15 -0.80 -36.54
N GLU A 915 9.10 0.32 -35.83
CA GLU A 915 7.93 1.20 -35.76
C GLU A 915 7.55 1.71 -37.17
N ASP A 916 8.54 2.17 -37.92
CA ASP A 916 8.40 2.58 -39.31
C ASP A 916 7.83 1.48 -40.20
N TRP A 917 8.30 0.23 -40.02
CA TRP A 917 7.77 -0.94 -40.73
C TRP A 917 6.35 -1.32 -40.29
N ILE A 918 6.01 -1.12 -39.01
CA ILE A 918 4.64 -1.31 -38.53
C ILE A 918 3.71 -0.29 -39.17
N GLU A 919 4.14 0.96 -39.33
CA GLU A 919 3.30 2.06 -39.79
C GLU A 919 3.10 2.08 -41.30
N ASP A 920 4.19 2.03 -42.06
CA ASP A 920 4.17 2.18 -43.52
C ASP A 920 3.85 0.84 -44.19
N ASP A 921 2.77 0.80 -44.96
CA ASP A 921 2.39 -0.40 -45.71
C ASP A 921 3.32 -0.67 -46.90
N ASN A 922 4.21 0.28 -47.26
CA ASN A 922 5.24 0.11 -48.29
C ASN A 922 6.62 -0.20 -47.67
N THR A 923 6.92 -1.50 -47.56
CA THR A 923 8.19 -1.97 -46.99
C THR A 923 9.43 -1.53 -47.80
N ASP A 924 9.35 -1.34 -49.12
CA ASP A 924 10.49 -0.88 -49.93
C ASP A 924 10.92 0.53 -49.55
N LYS A 925 9.95 1.40 -49.26
CA LYS A 925 10.21 2.77 -48.81
C LYS A 925 10.91 2.78 -47.45
N VAL A 926 10.43 1.97 -46.50
CA VAL A 926 11.07 1.83 -45.18
C VAL A 926 12.48 1.27 -45.34
N MET A 927 12.65 0.25 -46.18
CA MET A 927 13.94 -0.37 -46.47
C MET A 927 14.94 0.62 -47.04
N ASN A 928 14.54 1.47 -47.99
CA ASN A 928 15.43 2.48 -48.58
C ASN A 928 15.88 3.52 -47.55
N ARG A 929 15.00 3.92 -46.63
CA ARG A 929 15.36 4.84 -45.53
C ARG A 929 16.28 4.18 -44.51
N VAL A 930 15.97 2.97 -44.06
CA VAL A 930 16.76 2.25 -43.05
C VAL A 930 18.15 1.88 -43.59
N ASN A 931 18.25 1.54 -44.88
CA ASN A 931 19.50 1.12 -45.50
C ASN A 931 20.30 2.28 -46.12
N ALA A 932 19.84 3.53 -45.99
CA ALA A 932 20.58 4.69 -46.47
C ALA A 932 21.89 4.84 -45.66
N PRO A 933 23.01 5.23 -46.29
CA PRO A 933 24.23 5.56 -45.57
C PRO A 933 23.94 6.68 -44.57
N ARG A 934 24.31 6.47 -43.31
CA ARG A 934 24.21 7.49 -42.25
C ARG A 934 25.53 8.22 -42.08
#